data_AF-A0AA39TCI0-F1
#
_entry.id   AF-A0AA39TCI0-F1
#
_cell.length_a   1.000
_cell.length_b   1.000
_cell.length_c   1.000
_cell.angle_alpha   90.00
_cell.angle_beta   90.00
_cell.angle_gamma   90.00
#
_symmetry.space_group_name_H-M   'P 1'
#
loop_
_entity.id
_entity.type
_entity.pdbx_description
1 polymer ?
#
loop_
_entity_poly.entity_id
_entity_poly.type
_entity_poly.pdbx_seq_one_letter_code
_entity_poly.pdbx_strand_id
1 'polypeptide(L)'
;MFSKVGFLVVTLLASSPEVLGRSRWLERDNRAVFLHPRRFGQEHPAVIDKLSAACPGEVCGTLSGAAITPLLAAQPECSQQDMADQIIDAAAQFDAATQANMIALAIEYRQAEKNTPPDFTTQPPTPRNSVFCQTAPKNSQLNGLVQAQDPANDPNLFFDPALGATVKLGSQANTFPFGTDGTSTSSDTNTTATESTASETALATESATATDSATEVTGTGVLAADPCVSVITVTVTGTATAAATDAVTVSVGTSTAATAATATSTSGAAIGNFGSCSVPQIEFGVGFDNRKETSFEPVDKTSYNHGSAQAIGIIAQFICDTLVNSCGADATAKATCATAETAVNNAPAKTGGQADAFNAVFGITTDFDSIAAVDDQGNVIAGTGSSSSDANATSVASASDTLATASATTAAAVTDASSAVQSTSTSSTSTSSTSSSIGNFGSCSTPQIEFGVGFDGRKETSFEPVDEQSYNHGSAQAIGIIAQFICDQLVNSCGADATAKATCATAENAVNNVAAKTGGQADAFNAVFGITTDFAAVAVVDDQGNVVSEAVSASITVADIATTTAAATVATQSAAASTPSSSSAAAAAATSTTASTSGANLQTFTGALGDVTAPAVTAASDGQFQVEGNSEFKTVQDAVVRSCDVQHNQCANKANASGNQGDLTVAACGDQQTQCTATAKA
;
A
#
# COMPACT_ATOMS: atom_id res chain seq x y z
N MET A 1 60.27 33.82 45.25
CA MET A 1 58.82 34.13 45.29
C MET A 1 58.15 34.10 43.90
N PHE A 2 58.59 33.25 42.95
CA PHE A 2 58.05 33.20 41.57
C PHE A 2 57.80 31.76 41.08
N SER A 3 57.18 30.90 41.88
CA SER A 3 56.92 29.51 41.44
C SER A 3 55.58 28.93 41.88
N LYS A 4 54.86 29.57 42.80
CA LYS A 4 53.56 29.07 43.30
C LYS A 4 52.33 29.71 42.65
N VAL A 5 52.47 30.85 41.95
CA VAL A 5 51.35 31.54 41.29
C VAL A 5 51.06 30.98 39.90
N GLY A 6 52.09 30.55 39.15
CA GLY A 6 51.90 29.97 37.82
C GLY A 6 51.18 28.61 37.84
N PHE A 7 51.44 27.79 38.87
CA PHE A 7 50.81 26.47 38.98
C PHE A 7 49.31 26.56 39.29
N LEU A 8 48.88 27.62 39.99
CA LEU A 8 47.49 27.83 40.42
C LEU A 8 46.62 28.39 39.28
N VAL A 9 47.21 29.15 38.35
CA VAL A 9 46.51 29.64 37.14
C VAL A 9 46.33 28.52 36.10
N VAL A 10 47.32 27.63 35.95
CA VAL A 10 47.22 26.48 35.05
C VAL A 10 46.23 25.43 35.57
N THR A 11 46.11 25.26 36.89
CA THR A 11 45.06 24.39 37.47
C THR A 11 43.67 25.01 37.42
N LEU A 12 43.53 26.34 37.50
CA LEU A 12 42.22 26.99 37.34
C LEU A 12 41.68 26.88 35.92
N LEU A 13 42.52 27.08 34.89
CA LEU A 13 42.11 26.92 33.48
C LEU A 13 41.87 25.44 33.08
N ALA A 14 42.48 24.48 33.78
CA ALA A 14 42.22 23.05 33.59
C ALA A 14 40.96 22.54 34.34
N SER A 15 40.34 23.38 35.17
CA SER A 15 39.15 23.04 35.98
C SER A 15 37.87 23.77 35.56
N SER A 16 37.93 24.60 34.51
CA SER A 16 36.74 25.14 33.86
C SER A 16 36.04 24.00 33.11
N PRO A 17 34.74 23.72 33.33
CA PRO A 17 33.98 22.80 32.50
C PRO A 17 33.72 23.46 31.14
N GLU A 18 34.77 23.60 30.34
CA GLU A 18 34.61 23.65 28.89
C GLU A 18 34.04 22.28 28.49
N VAL A 19 32.95 22.26 27.71
CA VAL A 19 32.27 21.05 27.20
C VAL A 19 31.22 20.39 28.11
N LEU A 20 30.32 21.17 28.72
CA LEU A 20 28.95 20.69 29.01
C LEU A 20 27.85 21.47 28.27
N GLY A 21 28.21 22.44 27.42
CA GLY A 21 27.27 23.20 26.59
C GLY A 21 27.06 22.71 25.16
N ARG A 22 27.85 21.73 24.67
CA ARG A 22 27.80 21.28 23.26
C ARG A 22 26.88 20.08 23.00
N SER A 23 26.18 19.55 24.00
CA SER A 23 25.31 18.39 23.83
C SER A 23 23.86 18.73 23.41
N ARG A 24 23.57 19.98 23.05
CA ARG A 24 22.23 20.37 22.56
C ARG A 24 22.12 20.63 21.05
N TRP A 25 23.23 20.62 20.33
CA TRP A 25 23.22 20.90 18.89
C TRP A 25 24.13 19.89 18.20
N LEU A 26 23.61 19.14 17.23
CA LEU A 26 24.49 18.45 16.28
C LEU A 26 25.41 19.52 15.68
N GLU A 27 26.69 19.23 15.46
CA GLU A 27 27.60 20.12 14.73
C GLU A 27 28.16 19.34 13.54
N ARG A 28 28.19 19.96 12.37
CA ARG A 28 28.86 19.46 11.17
C ARG A 28 29.72 20.59 10.63
N ASP A 29 31.01 20.31 10.41
CA ASP A 29 31.99 21.28 9.90
C ASP A 29 32.09 22.59 10.73
N ASN A 30 32.15 22.47 12.07
CA ASN A 30 32.23 23.61 13.00
C ASN A 30 31.04 24.60 12.92
N ARG A 31 29.89 24.15 12.41
CA ARG A 31 28.63 24.90 12.40
C ARG A 31 27.59 24.15 13.21
N ALA A 32 26.81 24.89 14.00
CA ALA A 32 25.63 24.34 14.66
C ALA A 32 24.63 23.84 13.60
N VAL A 33 24.36 22.54 13.62
CA VAL A 33 23.25 21.92 12.91
C VAL A 33 22.01 22.25 13.72
N PHE A 34 21.32 23.30 13.30
CA PHE A 34 19.96 23.51 13.72
C PHE A 34 19.12 22.42 13.05
N LEU A 35 18.72 21.40 13.82
CA LEU A 35 17.59 20.56 13.44
C LEU A 35 16.37 21.47 13.50
N HIS A 36 16.06 22.13 12.40
CA HIS A 36 14.75 22.71 12.22
C HIS A 36 13.79 21.54 12.21
N PRO A 37 12.86 21.46 13.19
CA PRO A 37 11.78 20.50 13.08
C PRO A 37 11.15 20.75 11.72
N ARG A 38 11.15 19.75 10.84
CA ARG A 38 10.17 19.79 9.75
C ARG A 38 8.82 19.95 10.43
N ARG A 39 7.93 20.74 9.84
CA ARG A 39 6.58 20.94 10.37
C ARG A 39 5.84 19.59 10.25
N PHE A 40 6.06 18.71 11.22
CA PHE A 40 5.57 17.33 11.35
C PHE A 40 4.05 17.23 11.57
N GLY A 41 3.27 18.16 11.02
CA GLY A 41 1.80 18.18 11.10
C GLY A 41 1.10 18.49 9.79
N GLN A 42 1.85 18.69 8.69
CA GLN A 42 1.33 18.97 7.34
C GLN A 42 2.08 18.18 6.25
N GLU A 43 2.84 17.13 6.60
CA GLU A 43 3.60 16.35 5.60
C GLU A 43 2.69 15.50 4.69
N HIS A 44 1.39 15.43 5.01
CA HIS A 44 0.37 14.76 4.22
C HIS A 44 -0.89 15.62 4.17
N PRO A 45 -1.11 16.39 3.08
CA PRO A 45 -2.36 17.12 2.90
C PRO A 45 -3.55 16.17 2.95
N ALA A 46 -4.58 16.50 3.74
CA ALA A 46 -5.77 15.65 3.93
C ALA A 46 -6.47 15.28 2.61
N VAL A 47 -6.28 16.09 1.56
CA VAL A 47 -6.77 15.80 0.21
C VAL A 47 -6.20 14.50 -0.38
N ILE A 48 -5.00 14.08 0.02
CA ILE A 48 -4.42 12.81 -0.44
C ILE A 48 -5.21 11.62 0.14
N ASP A 49 -5.51 11.64 1.44
CA ASP A 49 -6.35 10.61 2.07
C ASP A 49 -7.76 10.61 1.48
N LYS A 50 -8.35 11.79 1.27
CA LYS A 50 -9.67 11.92 0.63
C LYS A 50 -9.66 11.38 -0.80
N LEU A 51 -8.59 11.62 -1.56
CA LEU A 51 -8.43 11.10 -2.92
C LEU A 51 -8.38 9.57 -2.92
N SER A 52 -7.64 8.97 -2.00
CA SER A 52 -7.61 7.51 -1.85
C SER A 52 -8.99 6.91 -1.57
N ALA A 53 -9.85 7.64 -0.87
CA ALA A 53 -11.22 7.22 -0.54
C ALA A 53 -12.27 7.66 -1.58
N ALA A 54 -11.88 8.42 -2.62
CA ALA A 54 -12.82 9.10 -3.50
C ALA A 54 -13.55 8.17 -4.48
N CYS A 55 -12.91 7.05 -4.84
CA CYS A 55 -13.45 6.06 -5.75
C CYS A 55 -13.01 4.65 -5.36
N PRO A 56 -13.84 3.62 -5.59
CA PRO A 56 -13.48 2.23 -5.33
C PRO A 56 -12.40 1.72 -6.30
N GLY A 57 -11.50 0.86 -5.80
CA GLY A 57 -10.49 0.15 -6.58
C GLY A 57 -9.07 0.73 -6.51
N GLU A 58 -8.13 0.09 -7.20
CA GLU A 58 -6.70 0.47 -7.23
C GLU A 58 -6.44 1.86 -7.81
N VAL A 59 -7.37 2.43 -8.59
CA VAL A 59 -7.17 3.69 -9.31
C VAL A 59 -6.98 4.87 -8.35
N CYS A 60 -7.92 5.09 -7.41
CA CYS A 60 -7.81 6.19 -6.46
C CYS A 60 -6.66 5.99 -5.46
N GLY A 61 -6.38 4.76 -5.05
CA GLY A 61 -5.20 4.43 -4.23
C GLY A 61 -3.89 4.74 -4.95
N THR A 62 -3.79 4.40 -6.24
CA THR A 62 -2.60 4.67 -7.07
C THR A 62 -2.43 6.17 -7.32
N LEU A 63 -3.51 6.89 -7.65
CA LEU A 63 -3.48 8.35 -7.83
C LEU A 63 -3.10 9.06 -6.53
N SER A 64 -3.64 8.62 -5.41
CA SER A 64 -3.28 9.11 -4.07
C SER A 64 -1.79 8.92 -3.77
N GLY A 65 -1.26 7.70 -3.97
CA GLY A 65 0.16 7.42 -3.77
C GLY A 65 1.06 8.25 -4.69
N ALA A 66 0.66 8.41 -5.95
CA ALA A 66 1.38 9.23 -6.92
C ALA A 66 1.35 10.73 -6.56
N ALA A 67 0.27 11.22 -5.95
CA ALA A 67 0.09 12.63 -5.57
C ALA A 67 1.04 13.12 -4.47
N ILE A 68 1.70 12.22 -3.74
CA ILE A 68 2.68 12.60 -2.70
C ILE A 68 3.94 13.21 -3.35
N THR A 69 4.44 12.57 -4.41
CA THR A 69 5.74 12.93 -5.00
C THR A 69 5.78 14.38 -5.48
N PRO A 70 4.82 14.88 -6.29
CA PRO A 70 4.81 16.26 -6.81
C PRO A 70 4.86 17.38 -5.77
N LEU A 71 4.45 17.09 -4.53
CA LEU A 71 4.48 18.03 -3.40
C LEU A 71 5.87 18.18 -2.75
N LEU A 72 6.83 17.34 -3.14
CA LEU A 72 8.19 17.42 -2.62
C LEU A 72 8.96 18.60 -3.22
N ALA A 73 9.84 19.19 -2.42
CA ALA A 73 10.63 20.36 -2.76
C ALA A 73 11.40 20.24 -4.08
N ALA A 74 12.00 19.08 -4.35
CA ALA A 74 12.83 18.87 -5.52
C ALA A 74 12.05 18.61 -6.82
N GLN A 75 10.72 18.50 -6.76
CA GLN A 75 9.95 18.19 -7.96
C GLN A 75 9.80 19.39 -8.90
N PRO A 76 9.72 19.15 -10.23
CA PRO A 76 9.55 20.19 -11.23
C PRO A 76 8.40 21.15 -10.90
N GLU A 77 8.52 22.40 -11.35
CA GLU A 77 7.57 23.48 -11.04
C GLU A 77 6.10 23.16 -11.36
N CYS A 78 5.84 22.46 -12.47
CA CYS A 78 4.48 22.12 -12.91
C CYS A 78 3.95 20.76 -12.44
N SER A 79 4.80 19.91 -11.84
CA SER A 79 4.45 18.52 -11.50
C SER A 79 3.15 18.37 -10.67
N GLN A 80 2.87 19.31 -9.76
CA GLN A 80 1.64 19.29 -8.97
C GLN A 80 0.41 19.59 -9.81
N GLN A 81 0.52 20.53 -10.76
CA GLN A 81 -0.56 20.84 -11.70
C GLN A 81 -0.81 19.66 -12.64
N ASP A 82 0.25 19.06 -13.17
CA ASP A 82 0.15 17.91 -14.07
C ASP A 82 -0.54 16.72 -13.37
N MET A 83 -0.26 16.51 -12.08
CA MET A 83 -0.94 15.51 -11.27
C MET A 83 -2.42 15.85 -11.02
N ALA A 84 -2.74 17.12 -10.74
CA ALA A 84 -4.14 17.55 -10.61
C ALA A 84 -4.91 17.34 -11.92
N ASP A 85 -4.28 17.63 -13.06
CA ASP A 85 -4.82 17.35 -14.39
C ASP A 85 -5.04 15.84 -14.59
N GLN A 86 -4.08 15.01 -14.20
CA GLN A 86 -4.21 13.55 -14.26
C GLN A 86 -5.37 13.01 -13.41
N ILE A 87 -5.61 13.58 -12.23
CA ILE A 87 -6.75 13.21 -11.37
C ILE A 87 -8.07 13.55 -12.08
N ILE A 88 -8.18 14.71 -12.72
CA ILE A 88 -9.38 15.11 -13.48
C ILE A 88 -9.59 14.22 -14.71
N ASP A 89 -8.53 13.91 -15.45
CA ASP A 89 -8.59 13.01 -16.59
C ASP A 89 -9.07 11.61 -16.17
N ALA A 90 -8.53 11.10 -15.06
CA ALA A 90 -8.94 9.81 -14.50
C ALA A 90 -10.37 9.85 -13.97
N ALA A 91 -10.87 10.99 -13.50
CA ALA A 91 -12.24 11.13 -13.01
C ALA A 91 -13.29 10.81 -14.09
N ALA A 92 -12.97 11.02 -15.38
CA ALA A 92 -13.88 10.81 -16.50
C ALA A 92 -14.31 9.35 -16.72
N GLN A 93 -13.61 8.38 -16.12
CA GLN A 93 -13.94 6.96 -16.23
C GLN A 93 -15.03 6.51 -15.24
N PHE A 94 -15.39 7.35 -14.26
CA PHE A 94 -16.33 7.00 -13.21
C PHE A 94 -17.72 7.59 -13.45
N ASP A 95 -18.70 7.18 -12.63
CA ASP A 95 -20.02 7.77 -12.64
C ASP A 95 -19.97 9.27 -12.28
N ALA A 96 -21.04 9.99 -12.61
CA ALA A 96 -21.08 11.45 -12.48
C ALA A 96 -20.84 11.95 -11.04
N ALA A 97 -21.24 11.20 -10.01
CA ALA A 97 -21.04 11.61 -8.62
C ALA A 97 -19.58 11.44 -8.20
N THR A 98 -18.97 10.29 -8.53
CA THR A 98 -17.56 10.01 -8.29
C THR A 98 -16.66 10.96 -9.08
N GLN A 99 -16.98 11.19 -10.36
CA GLN A 99 -16.28 12.13 -11.21
C GLN A 99 -16.28 13.54 -10.62
N ALA A 100 -17.45 14.03 -10.16
CA ALA A 100 -17.55 15.34 -9.54
C ALA A 100 -16.72 15.45 -8.24
N ASN A 101 -16.72 14.40 -7.41
CA ASN A 101 -15.91 14.33 -6.19
C ASN A 101 -14.41 14.39 -6.51
N MET A 102 -13.94 13.58 -7.47
CA MET A 102 -12.53 13.57 -7.87
C MET A 102 -12.08 14.90 -8.47
N ILE A 103 -12.92 15.58 -9.24
CA ILE A 103 -12.63 16.93 -9.76
C ILE A 103 -12.50 17.93 -8.60
N ALA A 104 -13.38 17.86 -7.60
CA ALA A 104 -13.28 18.73 -6.43
C ALA A 104 -11.98 18.48 -5.63
N LEU A 105 -11.56 17.22 -5.51
CA LEU A 105 -10.31 16.86 -4.85
C LEU A 105 -9.08 17.26 -5.66
N ALA A 106 -9.13 17.20 -6.99
CA ALA A 106 -8.06 17.72 -7.84
C ALA A 106 -7.86 19.24 -7.67
N ILE A 107 -8.95 19.98 -7.54
CA ILE A 107 -8.94 21.42 -7.23
C ILE A 107 -8.31 21.66 -5.86
N GLU A 108 -8.75 20.95 -4.81
CA GLU A 108 -8.19 21.04 -3.46
C GLU A 108 -6.69 20.69 -3.46
N TYR A 109 -6.28 19.64 -4.19
CA TYR A 109 -4.89 19.20 -4.32
C TYR A 109 -4.02 20.20 -5.07
N ARG A 110 -4.55 20.85 -6.13
CA ARG A 110 -3.82 21.91 -6.85
C ARG A 110 -3.46 23.08 -5.95
N GLN A 111 -4.28 23.33 -4.93
CA GLN A 111 -4.10 24.41 -3.96
C GLN A 111 -3.33 23.98 -2.70
N ALA A 112 -2.99 22.70 -2.55
CA ALA A 112 -2.18 22.22 -1.44
C ALA A 112 -0.78 22.88 -1.43
N GLU A 113 -0.23 23.11 -0.25
CA GLU A 113 1.12 23.66 -0.09
C GLU A 113 2.16 22.67 -0.63
N LYS A 114 3.13 23.20 -1.38
CA LYS A 114 4.30 22.43 -1.84
C LYS A 114 5.45 22.66 -0.86
N ASN A 115 6.10 21.58 -0.43
CA ASN A 115 7.23 21.67 0.49
C ASN A 115 8.37 22.46 -0.14
N THR A 116 9.02 23.33 0.63
CA THR A 116 10.21 24.08 0.20
C THR A 116 11.27 24.05 1.30
N PRO A 117 12.56 23.90 0.95
CA PRO A 117 13.60 23.97 1.94
C PRO A 117 13.80 25.44 2.35
N PRO A 118 14.07 25.76 3.62
CA PRO A 118 14.62 27.06 4.00
C PRO A 118 15.95 27.34 3.30
N ASP A 119 16.30 28.60 3.16
CA ASP A 119 17.62 29.03 2.70
C ASP A 119 18.65 28.90 3.83
N PHE A 120 19.35 27.76 3.86
CA PHE A 120 20.39 27.48 4.85
C PHE A 120 21.67 28.30 4.68
N THR A 121 21.79 29.15 3.65
CA THR A 121 22.93 30.07 3.53
C THR A 121 22.80 31.29 4.44
N THR A 122 21.62 31.49 5.03
CA THR A 122 21.29 32.57 5.96
C THR A 122 21.14 32.06 7.39
N GLN A 123 21.40 32.90 8.39
CA GLN A 123 21.26 32.54 9.81
C GLN A 123 20.49 33.63 10.57
N PRO A 124 19.28 33.35 11.08
CA PRO A 124 18.54 32.08 10.95
C PRO A 124 18.19 31.74 9.49
N PRO A 125 18.02 30.45 9.13
CA PRO A 125 17.61 30.06 7.78
C PRO A 125 16.26 30.68 7.40
N THR A 126 16.22 31.31 6.23
CA THR A 126 15.04 32.05 5.77
C THR A 126 14.06 31.12 5.04
N PRO A 127 12.78 31.05 5.45
CA PRO A 127 11.76 30.25 4.77
C PRO A 127 11.42 30.85 3.39
N ARG A 128 11.08 30.01 2.41
CA ARG A 128 10.94 30.39 0.98
C ARG A 128 9.68 29.82 0.36
N ASN A 129 9.09 30.57 -0.56
CA ASN A 129 7.96 30.12 -1.38
C ASN A 129 8.37 29.10 -2.45
N SER A 130 7.42 28.32 -2.95
CA SER A 130 7.61 27.51 -4.15
C SER A 130 7.38 28.35 -5.40
N VAL A 131 8.18 28.15 -6.45
CA VAL A 131 7.91 28.76 -7.76
C VAL A 131 6.59 28.25 -8.36
N PHE A 132 5.93 29.08 -9.16
CA PHE A 132 4.66 28.77 -9.80
C PHE A 132 4.86 28.03 -11.13
N CYS A 133 3.91 27.15 -11.47
CA CYS A 133 3.89 26.54 -12.79
C CYS A 133 3.64 27.62 -13.86
N GLN A 134 4.42 27.61 -14.95
CA GLN A 134 4.31 28.58 -16.04
C GLN A 134 3.64 28.02 -17.30
N THR A 135 2.94 26.89 -17.17
CA THR A 135 2.18 26.26 -18.24
C THR A 135 0.69 26.32 -17.91
N ALA A 136 -0.15 26.56 -18.92
CA ALA A 136 -1.59 26.47 -18.74
C ALA A 136 -2.00 25.04 -18.35
N PRO A 137 -2.95 24.86 -17.43
CA PRO A 137 -3.46 23.53 -17.09
C PRO A 137 -4.18 22.92 -18.30
N LYS A 138 -4.18 21.59 -18.37
CA LYS A 138 -4.88 20.86 -19.43
C LYS A 138 -6.39 20.95 -19.25
N ASN A 139 -6.86 20.83 -18.01
CA ASN A 139 -8.26 20.87 -17.62
C ASN A 139 -8.64 22.28 -17.13
N SER A 140 -9.73 22.82 -17.68
CA SER A 140 -10.15 24.20 -17.42
C SER A 140 -10.59 24.44 -15.97
N GLN A 141 -10.94 23.38 -15.24
CA GLN A 141 -11.27 23.42 -13.81
C GLN A 141 -10.10 23.90 -12.95
N LEU A 142 -8.86 23.84 -13.45
CA LEU A 142 -7.65 24.29 -12.75
C LEU A 142 -7.21 25.70 -13.14
N ASN A 143 -7.92 26.37 -14.06
CA ASN A 143 -7.53 27.69 -14.55
C ASN A 143 -7.43 28.71 -13.41
N GLY A 144 -6.28 29.38 -13.32
CA GLY A 144 -6.02 30.41 -12.30
C GLY A 144 -5.74 29.86 -10.90
N LEU A 145 -5.75 28.53 -10.71
CA LEU A 145 -5.39 27.93 -9.44
C LEU A 145 -3.88 27.79 -9.31
N VAL A 146 -3.37 28.19 -8.14
CA VAL A 146 -1.96 28.03 -7.76
C VAL A 146 -1.87 27.30 -6.44
N GLN A 147 -0.72 26.69 -6.20
CA GLN A 147 -0.43 26.09 -4.91
C GLN A 147 -0.37 27.15 -3.81
N ALA A 148 -0.85 26.80 -2.62
CA ALA A 148 -0.70 27.64 -1.45
C ALA A 148 0.78 27.83 -1.09
N GLN A 149 1.07 29.00 -0.53
CA GLN A 149 2.38 29.37 -0.01
C GLN A 149 2.25 29.51 1.51
N ASP A 150 3.24 29.00 2.25
CA ASP A 150 3.25 29.14 3.71
C ASP A 150 3.27 30.64 4.08
N PRO A 151 2.30 31.15 4.85
CA PRO A 151 2.27 32.56 5.26
C PRO A 151 3.49 33.00 6.08
N ALA A 152 4.26 32.05 6.64
CA ALA A 152 5.50 32.33 7.35
C ALA A 152 6.72 32.51 6.43
N ASN A 153 6.62 32.22 5.13
CA ASN A 153 7.69 32.43 4.17
C ASN A 153 7.96 33.91 3.93
N ASP A 154 9.21 34.25 3.58
CA ASP A 154 9.49 35.59 3.06
C ASP A 154 8.80 35.75 1.69
N PRO A 155 7.88 36.72 1.52
CA PRO A 155 7.11 36.87 0.29
C PRO A 155 7.97 37.20 -0.94
N ASN A 156 9.23 37.61 -0.74
CA ASN A 156 10.14 37.97 -1.82
C ASN A 156 11.09 36.84 -2.22
N LEU A 157 11.10 35.72 -1.51
CA LEU A 157 12.05 34.62 -1.73
C LEU A 157 11.34 33.36 -2.17
N PHE A 158 11.84 32.76 -3.25
CA PHE A 158 11.30 31.55 -3.84
C PHE A 158 12.42 30.50 -3.97
N PHE A 159 12.08 29.23 -3.81
CA PHE A 159 12.97 28.11 -4.11
C PHE A 159 12.66 27.61 -5.53
N ASP A 160 13.67 27.68 -6.40
CA ASP A 160 13.60 27.10 -7.74
C ASP A 160 14.25 25.70 -7.73
N PRO A 161 13.47 24.62 -7.97
CA PRO A 161 13.99 23.25 -7.97
C PRO A 161 14.93 22.95 -9.14
N ALA A 162 14.78 23.63 -10.29
CA ALA A 162 15.67 23.46 -11.45
C ALA A 162 17.06 24.06 -11.19
N LEU A 163 17.11 25.17 -10.44
CA LEU A 163 18.38 25.81 -10.04
C LEU A 163 18.92 25.27 -8.72
N GLY A 164 18.08 24.61 -7.91
CA GLY A 164 18.41 24.20 -6.54
C GLY A 164 18.72 25.38 -5.62
N ALA A 165 18.21 26.58 -5.92
CA ALA A 165 18.64 27.83 -5.30
C ALA A 165 17.48 28.79 -4.99
N THR A 166 17.78 29.81 -4.19
CA THR A 166 16.85 30.92 -3.92
C THR A 166 16.81 31.87 -5.12
N VAL A 167 15.60 32.20 -5.57
CA VAL A 167 15.33 33.26 -6.56
C VAL A 167 14.45 34.32 -5.93
N LYS A 168 14.54 35.56 -6.42
CA LYS A 168 13.80 36.70 -5.86
C LYS A 168 12.54 36.97 -6.66
N LEU A 169 11.49 37.43 -5.99
CA LEU A 169 10.29 37.92 -6.66
C LEU A 169 10.67 38.90 -7.79
N GLY A 170 10.18 38.64 -9.00
CA GLY A 170 10.48 39.46 -10.17
C GLY A 170 11.75 39.09 -10.94
N SER A 171 12.60 38.19 -10.42
CA SER A 171 13.83 37.82 -11.13
C SER A 171 13.58 36.89 -12.32
N GLN A 172 12.45 36.19 -12.33
CA GLN A 172 12.07 35.23 -13.37
C GLN A 172 10.55 35.00 -13.36
N ALA A 173 10.03 34.48 -14.48
CA ALA A 173 8.58 34.40 -14.72
C ALA A 173 7.84 33.56 -13.68
N ASN A 174 8.38 32.40 -13.29
CA ASN A 174 7.80 31.49 -12.30
C ASN A 174 7.83 32.01 -10.84
N THR A 175 8.18 33.28 -10.63
CA THR A 175 7.93 33.97 -9.35
C THR A 175 6.58 34.68 -9.31
N PHE A 176 5.81 34.61 -10.39
CA PHE A 176 4.43 35.03 -10.47
C PHE A 176 3.54 33.88 -10.96
N PRO A 177 2.26 33.83 -10.55
CA PRO A 177 1.29 32.91 -11.14
C PRO A 177 1.27 33.00 -12.68
N PHE A 178 1.01 31.86 -13.33
CA PHE A 178 0.86 31.82 -14.79
C PHE A 178 -0.14 32.86 -15.30
N GLY A 179 0.23 33.56 -16.37
CA GLY A 179 -0.60 34.60 -16.97
C GLY A 179 -0.68 35.90 -16.17
N THR A 180 0.10 36.04 -15.08
CA THR A 180 0.27 37.31 -14.37
C THR A 180 1.65 37.91 -14.64
N ASP A 181 1.67 39.11 -15.18
CA ASP A 181 2.87 39.96 -15.17
C ASP A 181 2.90 40.68 -13.83
N GLY A 182 4.05 40.73 -13.16
CA GLY A 182 4.29 41.22 -11.77
C GLY A 182 3.87 42.65 -11.38
N THR A 183 2.86 43.19 -12.05
CA THR A 183 2.19 44.47 -11.87
C THR A 183 0.99 44.44 -10.91
N SER A 184 0.61 43.28 -10.36
CA SER A 184 -0.52 43.17 -9.43
C SER A 184 -0.05 42.73 -8.04
N THR A 185 0.03 43.69 -7.13
CA THR A 185 0.28 43.47 -5.69
C THR A 185 -1.06 43.28 -4.96
N SER A 186 -1.14 42.31 -4.03
CA SER A 186 -2.02 42.17 -2.83
C SER A 186 -2.36 40.67 -2.66
N SER A 187 -1.99 39.93 -1.60
CA SER A 187 -2.37 40.07 -0.17
C SER A 187 -3.88 40.25 0.02
N ASP A 188 -4.63 39.14 0.06
CA ASP A 188 -5.53 38.78 1.18
C ASP A 188 -6.47 37.61 0.82
N THR A 189 -6.77 36.83 1.86
CA THR A 189 -7.49 35.55 1.87
C THR A 189 -9.01 35.71 1.77
N ASN A 190 -9.65 34.67 1.23
CA ASN A 190 -10.99 34.15 1.54
C ASN A 190 -12.18 34.52 0.61
N THR A 191 -12.84 33.43 0.20
CA THR A 191 -14.28 33.22 -0.05
C THR A 191 -14.76 33.10 -1.50
N THR A 192 -15.19 31.87 -1.80
CA THR A 192 -16.35 31.43 -2.63
C THR A 192 -16.71 32.24 -3.88
N ALA A 193 -16.61 31.57 -5.04
CA ALA A 193 -17.46 31.89 -6.18
C ALA A 193 -17.89 30.62 -6.91
N THR A 194 -19.11 30.22 -6.61
CA THR A 194 -20.03 29.56 -7.53
C THR A 194 -20.20 30.43 -8.79
N GLU A 195 -20.11 29.77 -9.94
CA GLU A 195 -20.63 30.09 -11.28
C GLU A 195 -20.61 31.54 -11.79
N SER A 196 -19.90 31.73 -12.91
CA SER A 196 -20.06 32.87 -13.80
C SER A 196 -20.83 32.45 -15.06
N THR A 197 -22.02 32.99 -15.25
CA THR A 197 -22.60 33.22 -16.59
C THR A 197 -22.59 34.72 -16.90
N ALA A 198 -21.83 35.05 -17.96
CA ALA A 198 -22.05 36.09 -18.98
C ALA A 198 -22.51 37.52 -18.60
N SER A 199 -21.58 38.47 -18.80
CA SER A 199 -21.64 39.63 -19.70
C SER A 199 -22.92 40.49 -19.79
N GLU A 200 -22.88 41.75 -19.32
CA GLU A 200 -22.99 42.97 -20.15
C GLU A 200 -22.92 44.30 -19.34
N THR A 201 -22.09 45.21 -19.86
CA THR A 201 -22.15 46.68 -19.97
C THR A 201 -23.13 47.51 -19.11
N ALA A 202 -22.53 48.47 -18.38
CA ALA A 202 -22.81 49.93 -18.36
C ALA A 202 -23.11 50.62 -17.01
N LEU A 203 -22.23 51.59 -16.72
CA LEU A 203 -22.48 52.97 -16.28
C LEU A 203 -22.74 53.27 -14.79
N ALA A 204 -21.87 54.16 -14.32
CA ALA A 204 -21.76 54.77 -13.01
C ALA A 204 -22.92 55.69 -12.64
N THR A 205 -23.12 55.93 -11.33
CA THR A 205 -23.35 57.26 -10.74
C THR A 205 -23.15 57.20 -9.21
N GLU A 206 -22.12 57.93 -8.77
CA GLU A 206 -21.96 58.77 -7.56
C GLU A 206 -22.32 58.33 -6.12
N SER A 207 -21.28 58.52 -5.28
CA SER A 207 -21.26 59.27 -4.01
C SER A 207 -21.95 58.70 -2.77
N ALA A 208 -21.16 58.38 -1.74
CA ALA A 208 -20.83 59.37 -0.69
C ALA A 208 -19.84 58.78 0.34
N THR A 209 -18.88 59.62 0.69
CA THR A 209 -17.87 59.54 1.75
C THR A 209 -18.45 59.70 3.17
N ALA A 210 -17.85 59.00 4.14
CA ALA A 210 -17.40 59.45 5.48
C ALA A 210 -17.17 58.19 6.36
N THR A 211 -15.94 57.82 6.71
CA THR A 211 -15.04 58.42 7.71
C THR A 211 -15.48 58.14 9.16
N ASP A 212 -14.75 57.19 9.75
CA ASP A 212 -14.09 57.23 11.06
C ASP A 212 -14.91 57.50 12.33
N SER A 213 -14.81 56.57 13.28
CA SER A 213 -14.23 56.89 14.58
C SER A 213 -13.88 55.60 15.33
N ALA A 214 -12.59 55.36 15.42
CA ALA A 214 -11.98 54.69 16.56
C ALA A 214 -12.37 55.41 17.87
N THR A 215 -12.40 54.68 18.98
CA THR A 215 -11.76 55.08 20.25
C THR A 215 -11.77 53.89 21.20
N GLU A 216 -10.55 53.46 21.54
CA GLU A 216 -10.22 52.59 22.66
C GLU A 216 -10.65 53.18 24.01
N VAL A 217 -10.57 52.40 25.08
CA VAL A 217 -9.87 52.78 26.33
C VAL A 217 -9.89 51.57 27.27
N THR A 218 -8.67 51.08 27.56
CA THR A 218 -8.09 50.61 28.84
C THR A 218 -9.00 49.88 29.85
N GLY A 219 -8.59 48.83 30.56
CA GLY A 219 -7.27 48.29 30.86
C GLY A 219 -7.33 47.62 32.25
N THR A 220 -6.28 46.83 32.54
CA THR A 220 -5.85 46.36 33.87
C THR A 220 -6.52 45.09 34.44
N GLY A 221 -5.70 44.04 34.61
CA GLY A 221 -6.08 42.71 35.08
C GLY A 221 -5.72 42.40 36.53
N VAL A 222 -5.89 41.13 36.93
CA VAL A 222 -5.25 40.45 38.07
C VAL A 222 -5.21 38.93 37.81
N LEU A 223 -4.09 38.31 38.19
CA LEU A 223 -3.73 36.89 38.17
C LEU A 223 -4.25 36.13 39.43
N ALA A 224 -4.72 34.89 39.25
CA ALA A 224 -4.75 33.76 40.20
C ALA A 224 -5.60 32.62 39.59
N ALA A 225 -5.44 31.31 39.81
CA ALA A 225 -4.42 30.41 40.32
C ALA A 225 -4.86 28.98 39.95
N ASP A 226 -3.89 28.07 39.90
CA ASP A 226 -3.90 26.63 39.56
C ASP A 226 -4.70 25.72 40.52
N PRO A 227 -5.29 24.59 40.05
CA PRO A 227 -5.17 23.35 40.83
C PRO A 227 -5.07 22.02 40.00
N CYS A 228 -4.09 21.16 40.34
CA CYS A 228 -4.25 19.79 40.88
C CYS A 228 -3.09 18.84 40.50
N VAL A 229 -2.27 18.47 41.50
CA VAL A 229 -1.31 17.34 41.48
C VAL A 229 -1.83 16.22 42.39
N SER A 230 -1.87 14.99 41.89
CA SER A 230 -2.21 13.79 42.67
C SER A 230 -0.95 13.09 43.15
N VAL A 231 -0.79 12.94 44.47
CA VAL A 231 0.30 12.19 45.11
C VAL A 231 -0.17 10.78 45.45
N ILE A 232 0.57 9.77 45.01
CA ILE A 232 0.35 8.36 45.37
C ILE A 232 1.21 8.04 46.61
N THR A 233 0.58 7.53 47.67
CA THR A 233 1.26 7.11 48.90
C THR A 233 1.23 5.57 48.98
N VAL A 234 2.40 4.93 49.08
CA VAL A 234 2.52 3.48 49.27
C VAL A 234 2.69 3.17 50.76
N THR A 235 1.83 2.30 51.29
CA THR A 235 1.90 1.81 52.68
C THR A 235 2.56 0.45 52.71
N VAL A 236 3.65 0.29 53.46
CA VAL A 236 4.31 -1.00 53.69
C VAL A 236 3.98 -1.48 55.11
N THR A 237 3.21 -2.57 55.22
CA THR A 237 3.01 -3.31 56.47
C THR A 237 3.98 -4.48 56.53
N GLY A 238 4.93 -4.43 57.47
CA GLY A 238 5.82 -5.54 57.80
C GLY A 238 5.48 -6.12 59.17
N THR A 239 5.38 -7.45 59.26
CA THR A 239 5.20 -8.19 60.52
C THR A 239 6.46 -9.02 60.81
N ALA A 240 7.20 -8.57 61.83
CA ALA A 240 8.19 -9.22 62.71
C ALA A 240 9.17 -10.35 62.22
N THR A 241 10.45 -9.96 62.17
CA THR A 241 11.64 -10.44 62.94
C THR A 241 12.10 -11.91 62.95
N ALA A 242 13.28 -12.18 62.34
CA ALA A 242 14.51 -12.85 62.85
C ALA A 242 15.39 -13.28 61.64
N ALA A 243 16.73 -13.30 61.60
CA ALA A 243 17.85 -12.89 62.44
C ALA A 243 19.06 -12.60 61.49
N ALA A 244 20.00 -11.77 61.92
CA ALA A 244 21.08 -11.26 61.08
C ALA A 244 22.23 -12.25 60.86
N THR A 245 22.43 -12.68 59.62
CA THR A 245 23.74 -12.87 58.94
C THR A 245 23.49 -13.24 57.47
N ASP A 246 23.46 -12.23 56.59
CA ASP A 246 23.93 -12.23 55.20
C ASP A 246 23.30 -11.04 54.44
N ALA A 247 24.05 -10.50 53.48
CA ALA A 247 23.71 -9.27 52.77
C ALA A 247 22.36 -9.39 52.03
N VAL A 248 21.46 -8.44 52.27
CA VAL A 248 20.25 -8.24 51.46
C VAL A 248 20.70 -7.70 50.10
N THR A 249 20.67 -8.55 49.07
CA THR A 249 20.73 -8.15 47.67
C THR A 249 19.32 -7.84 47.17
N VAL A 250 19.08 -6.59 46.80
CA VAL A 250 17.90 -6.19 46.04
C VAL A 250 18.20 -6.47 44.56
N SER A 251 17.57 -7.49 43.99
CA SER A 251 17.62 -7.74 42.55
C SER A 251 16.51 -6.95 41.87
N VAL A 252 16.89 -5.89 41.15
CA VAL A 252 16.06 -5.28 40.11
C VAL A 252 16.36 -6.01 38.82
N GLY A 253 15.31 -6.51 38.16
CA GLY A 253 15.35 -7.48 37.06
C GLY A 253 16.47 -7.22 36.05
N THR A 254 17.56 -7.96 36.20
CA THR A 254 18.55 -8.15 35.16
C THR A 254 18.03 -9.21 34.22
N SER A 255 17.89 -8.84 32.95
CA SER A 255 17.65 -9.72 31.82
C SER A 255 18.58 -10.92 31.90
N THR A 256 18.00 -12.10 32.09
CA THR A 256 18.68 -13.34 31.77
C THR A 256 18.85 -13.33 30.26
N ALA A 257 20.08 -13.14 29.78
CA ALA A 257 20.42 -13.45 28.39
C ALA A 257 19.99 -14.90 28.15
N ALA A 258 19.01 -15.10 27.26
CA ALA A 258 18.61 -16.43 26.85
C ALA A 258 19.87 -17.14 26.35
N THR A 259 20.21 -18.24 27.01
CA THR A 259 21.36 -19.04 26.65
C THR A 259 21.02 -19.67 25.29
N ALA A 260 21.84 -19.43 24.28
CA ALA A 260 21.67 -19.97 22.93
C ALA A 260 21.33 -21.47 23.01
N ALA A 261 20.09 -21.82 22.59
CA ALA A 261 19.70 -23.21 22.43
C ALA A 261 20.66 -23.87 21.45
N THR A 262 21.32 -24.94 21.88
CA THR A 262 22.31 -25.64 21.07
C THR A 262 21.59 -26.39 19.95
N ALA A 263 21.68 -25.86 18.73
CA ALA A 263 21.09 -26.47 17.54
C ALA A 263 21.75 -27.83 17.26
N THR A 264 20.94 -28.88 17.18
CA THR A 264 21.32 -30.16 16.57
C THR A 264 20.70 -30.19 15.18
N SER A 265 21.50 -29.95 14.15
CA SER A 265 21.06 -30.03 12.76
C SER A 265 20.95 -31.50 12.33
N THR A 266 19.72 -31.97 12.16
CA THR A 266 19.46 -33.28 11.54
C THR A 266 19.59 -33.12 10.02
N SER A 267 20.74 -33.52 9.49
CA SER A 267 21.06 -33.56 8.06
C SER A 267 20.24 -34.65 7.34
N GLY A 268 19.00 -34.31 6.96
CA GLY A 268 18.10 -35.24 6.26
C GLY A 268 17.24 -34.64 5.15
N ALA A 269 17.02 -33.33 5.11
CA ALA A 269 16.23 -32.68 4.06
C ALA A 269 17.15 -32.00 3.04
N ALA A 270 16.92 -32.22 1.75
CA ALA A 270 17.62 -31.55 0.67
C ALA A 270 17.15 -30.08 0.56
N ILE A 271 17.55 -29.23 1.51
CA ILE A 271 17.19 -27.81 1.61
C ILE A 271 17.89 -26.90 0.58
N GLY A 272 18.66 -27.48 -0.33
CA GLY A 272 19.43 -26.78 -1.37
C GLY A 272 20.78 -26.22 -0.91
N ASN A 273 21.50 -25.61 -1.85
CA ASN A 273 22.78 -24.95 -1.63
C ASN A 273 22.60 -23.42 -1.55
N PHE A 274 22.96 -22.83 -0.41
CA PHE A 274 22.86 -21.40 -0.15
C PHE A 274 24.04 -20.57 -0.70
N GLY A 275 24.95 -21.22 -1.42
CA GLY A 275 26.11 -20.59 -2.06
C GLY A 275 27.12 -20.08 -1.04
N SER A 276 27.45 -18.78 -1.09
CA SER A 276 28.40 -18.17 -0.15
C SER A 276 27.80 -17.81 1.21
N CYS A 277 26.48 -17.90 1.36
CA CYS A 277 25.79 -17.57 2.60
C CYS A 277 25.58 -18.80 3.48
N SER A 278 25.42 -18.56 4.78
CA SER A 278 25.04 -19.58 5.74
C SER A 278 23.60 -20.06 5.53
N VAL A 279 23.19 -21.11 6.24
CA VAL A 279 21.78 -21.52 6.28
C VAL A 279 20.99 -20.43 7.00
N PRO A 280 19.89 -19.92 6.42
CA PRO A 280 19.04 -18.94 7.08
C PRO A 280 18.59 -19.35 8.48
N GLN A 281 18.69 -18.41 9.42
CA GLN A 281 18.15 -18.54 10.76
C GLN A 281 17.75 -17.16 11.28
N ILE A 282 16.56 -17.07 11.87
CA ILE A 282 16.03 -15.86 12.50
C ILE A 282 15.92 -16.10 14.00
N GLU A 283 16.33 -15.12 14.80
CA GLU A 283 16.10 -15.09 16.25
C GLU A 283 15.00 -14.11 16.62
N PHE A 284 14.37 -14.35 17.78
CA PHE A 284 13.31 -13.51 18.34
C PHE A 284 13.60 -13.19 19.81
N GLY A 285 13.50 -11.91 20.17
CA GLY A 285 13.78 -11.47 21.53
C GLY A 285 13.72 -9.96 21.72
N VAL A 286 13.97 -9.51 22.95
CA VAL A 286 14.04 -8.09 23.32
C VAL A 286 15.47 -7.55 23.21
N GLY A 287 15.61 -6.23 23.04
CA GLY A 287 16.90 -5.54 23.13
C GLY A 287 17.71 -5.52 21.84
N PHE A 288 17.22 -6.09 20.74
CA PHE A 288 17.83 -5.92 19.43
C PHE A 288 17.74 -4.45 18.99
N ASP A 289 18.84 -3.91 18.46
CA ASP A 289 19.03 -2.49 18.10
C ASP A 289 18.56 -1.46 19.15
N ASN A 290 18.64 -1.81 20.43
CA ASN A 290 18.12 -1.01 21.56
C ASN A 290 16.61 -0.76 21.54
N ARG A 291 15.84 -1.64 20.88
CA ARG A 291 14.38 -1.68 20.91
C ARG A 291 13.89 -2.25 22.24
N LYS A 292 12.74 -1.78 22.71
CA LYS A 292 12.15 -2.23 23.98
C LYS A 292 11.22 -3.42 23.77
N GLU A 293 10.57 -3.44 22.63
CA GLU A 293 9.71 -4.51 22.15
C GLU A 293 10.51 -5.76 21.77
N THR A 294 9.81 -6.89 21.68
CA THR A 294 10.35 -8.07 21.00
C THR A 294 10.44 -7.83 19.50
N SER A 295 11.52 -8.28 18.88
CA SER A 295 11.77 -8.12 17.45
C SER A 295 12.53 -9.32 16.89
N PHE A 296 12.62 -9.38 15.57
CA PHE A 296 13.27 -10.43 14.79
C PHE A 296 14.55 -9.90 14.15
N GLU A 297 15.62 -10.69 14.16
CA GLU A 297 16.83 -10.38 13.37
C GLU A 297 17.49 -11.66 12.82
N PRO A 298 18.29 -11.55 11.74
CA PRO A 298 19.09 -12.68 11.28
C PRO A 298 20.18 -13.03 12.30
N VAL A 299 20.33 -14.31 12.60
CA VAL A 299 21.41 -14.80 13.50
C VAL A 299 22.78 -14.56 12.87
N ASP A 300 22.93 -14.87 11.57
CA ASP A 300 24.15 -14.59 10.83
C ASP A 300 24.08 -13.26 10.08
N LYS A 301 24.44 -12.18 10.79
CA LYS A 301 24.53 -10.83 10.22
C LYS A 301 25.67 -10.67 9.21
N THR A 302 26.56 -11.66 9.05
CA THR A 302 27.61 -11.60 8.02
C THR A 302 27.07 -12.00 6.64
N SER A 303 26.23 -13.03 6.58
CA SER A 303 25.51 -13.42 5.36
C SER A 303 24.29 -12.52 5.12
N TYR A 304 23.60 -12.12 6.18
CA TYR A 304 22.34 -11.39 6.14
C TYR A 304 22.43 -10.12 6.98
N ASN A 305 23.13 -9.11 6.47
CA ASN A 305 23.32 -7.85 7.17
C ASN A 305 22.03 -7.00 7.18
N HIS A 306 21.16 -7.30 8.12
CA HIS A 306 19.93 -6.58 8.38
C HIS A 306 19.78 -6.31 9.89
N GLY A 307 19.21 -5.16 10.23
CA GLY A 307 18.83 -4.87 11.61
C GLY A 307 17.58 -5.65 12.05
N SER A 308 17.11 -5.36 13.24
CA SER A 308 15.92 -5.93 13.83
C SER A 308 14.63 -5.28 13.31
N ALA A 309 13.60 -6.09 13.12
CA ALA A 309 12.27 -5.64 12.72
C ALA A 309 11.19 -6.25 13.61
N GLN A 310 10.09 -5.53 13.85
CA GLN A 310 8.92 -6.08 14.55
C GLN A 310 8.12 -7.05 13.66
N ALA A 311 8.21 -6.91 12.35
CA ALA A 311 7.56 -7.79 11.38
C ALA A 311 8.62 -8.71 10.77
N ILE A 312 8.51 -10.00 11.07
CA ILE A 312 9.40 -11.04 10.55
C ILE A 312 9.40 -11.13 9.03
N GLY A 313 8.30 -10.76 8.35
CA GLY A 313 8.23 -10.72 6.89
C GLY A 313 9.31 -9.84 6.25
N ILE A 314 9.72 -8.75 6.91
CA ILE A 314 10.81 -7.88 6.44
C ILE A 314 12.15 -8.63 6.48
N ILE A 315 12.39 -9.39 7.56
CA ILE A 315 13.62 -10.17 7.74
C ILE A 315 13.66 -11.35 6.79
N ALA A 316 12.55 -12.09 6.68
CA ALA A 316 12.42 -13.26 5.81
C ALA A 316 12.60 -12.88 4.33
N GLN A 317 11.93 -11.81 3.88
CA GLN A 317 12.08 -11.28 2.52
C GLN A 317 13.51 -10.85 2.24
N PHE A 318 14.13 -10.09 3.16
CA PHE A 318 15.52 -9.68 2.99
C PHE A 318 16.47 -10.88 2.87
N ILE A 319 16.29 -11.91 3.69
CA ILE A 319 17.09 -13.13 3.63
C ILE A 319 16.92 -13.83 2.27
N CYS A 320 15.68 -13.99 1.79
CA CYS A 320 15.41 -14.66 0.52
C CYS A 320 15.91 -13.84 -0.69
N ASP A 321 15.78 -12.52 -0.66
CA ASP A 321 16.35 -11.63 -1.68
C ASP A 321 17.89 -11.69 -1.68
N THR A 322 18.50 -11.78 -0.49
CA THR A 322 19.96 -11.89 -0.36
C THR A 322 20.47 -13.20 -0.96
N LEU A 323 19.73 -14.31 -0.75
CA LEU A 323 20.03 -15.60 -1.38
C LEU A 323 20.00 -15.53 -2.92
N VAL A 324 19.04 -14.77 -3.48
CA VAL A 324 18.89 -14.60 -4.93
C VAL A 324 19.98 -13.71 -5.51
N ASN A 325 20.24 -12.57 -4.86
CA ASN A 325 21.02 -11.49 -5.46
C ASN A 325 22.52 -11.55 -5.12
N SER A 326 22.88 -12.11 -3.95
CA SER A 326 24.24 -11.97 -3.41
C SER A 326 24.91 -13.32 -3.10
N CYS A 327 24.14 -14.31 -2.67
CA CYS A 327 24.72 -15.58 -2.19
C CYS A 327 25.02 -16.59 -3.31
N GLY A 328 24.38 -16.45 -4.47
CA GLY A 328 24.47 -17.45 -5.55
C GLY A 328 23.78 -18.77 -5.18
N ALA A 329 22.68 -18.70 -4.42
CA ALA A 329 21.92 -19.87 -4.01
C ALA A 329 21.33 -20.63 -5.22
N ASP A 330 21.20 -21.95 -5.09
CA ASP A 330 20.57 -22.78 -6.12
C ASP A 330 19.03 -22.68 -6.09
N ALA A 331 18.37 -23.24 -7.09
CA ALA A 331 16.91 -23.20 -7.20
C ALA A 331 16.19 -23.87 -6.01
N THR A 332 16.80 -24.89 -5.42
CA THR A 332 16.24 -25.63 -4.28
C THR A 332 16.30 -24.78 -3.00
N ALA A 333 17.41 -24.07 -2.78
CA ALA A 333 17.57 -23.16 -1.66
C ALA A 333 16.61 -21.96 -1.77
N LYS A 334 16.40 -21.44 -2.98
CA LYS A 334 15.41 -20.38 -3.24
C LYS A 334 13.98 -20.85 -2.95
N ALA A 335 13.62 -22.06 -3.43
CA ALA A 335 12.31 -22.64 -3.15
C ALA A 335 12.10 -22.96 -1.66
N THR A 336 13.15 -23.40 -0.98
CA THR A 336 13.13 -23.63 0.48
C THR A 336 12.94 -22.30 1.21
N CYS A 337 13.57 -21.21 0.76
CA CYS A 337 13.37 -19.89 1.35
C CYS A 337 11.94 -19.37 1.15
N ALA A 338 11.35 -19.54 -0.04
CA ALA A 338 9.94 -19.20 -0.28
C ALA A 338 8.98 -20.03 0.60
N THR A 339 9.32 -21.29 0.87
CA THR A 339 8.58 -22.13 1.83
C THR A 339 8.69 -21.58 3.25
N ALA A 340 9.85 -21.06 3.63
CA ALA A 340 10.06 -20.42 4.94
C ALA A 340 9.28 -19.11 5.07
N GLU A 341 9.19 -18.28 4.03
CA GLU A 341 8.32 -17.09 4.00
C GLU A 341 6.85 -17.46 4.18
N THR A 342 6.41 -18.58 3.59
CA THR A 342 5.05 -19.08 3.76
C THR A 342 4.81 -19.58 5.19
N ALA A 343 5.77 -20.33 5.76
CA ALA A 343 5.66 -20.89 7.10
C ALA A 343 5.51 -19.79 8.17
N VAL A 344 6.17 -18.66 7.99
CA VAL A 344 6.07 -17.47 8.86
C VAL A 344 4.65 -16.92 8.96
N ASN A 345 3.85 -17.03 7.88
CA ASN A 345 2.48 -16.49 7.82
C ASN A 345 1.45 -17.41 8.51
N ASN A 346 1.82 -18.67 8.80
CA ASN A 346 0.95 -19.65 9.43
C ASN A 346 1.06 -19.66 10.96
N ALA A 347 1.94 -18.82 11.54
CA ALA A 347 2.14 -18.69 12.98
C ALA A 347 1.61 -17.33 13.49
N PRO A 348 1.20 -17.23 14.78
CA PRO A 348 0.64 -16.00 15.33
C PRO A 348 1.55 -14.79 15.12
N ALA A 349 1.00 -13.71 14.54
CA ALA A 349 1.78 -12.54 14.17
C ALA A 349 2.49 -11.89 15.37
N LYS A 350 3.72 -11.41 15.14
CA LYS A 350 4.60 -10.74 16.12
C LYS A 350 5.00 -11.61 17.31
N THR A 351 4.94 -12.93 17.18
CA THR A 351 5.38 -13.87 18.22
C THR A 351 6.60 -14.67 17.79
N GLY A 352 7.30 -15.26 18.76
CA GLY A 352 8.43 -16.15 18.50
C GLY A 352 8.06 -17.38 17.68
N GLY A 353 6.79 -17.81 17.71
CA GLY A 353 6.29 -18.91 16.88
C GLY A 353 6.51 -18.68 15.38
N GLN A 354 6.57 -17.43 14.91
CA GLN A 354 6.91 -17.15 13.51
C GLN A 354 8.39 -17.42 13.19
N ALA A 355 9.30 -17.12 14.12
CA ALA A 355 10.71 -17.45 13.96
C ALA A 355 10.94 -18.96 14.04
N ASP A 356 10.20 -19.66 14.90
CA ASP A 356 10.22 -21.13 14.96
C ASP A 356 9.74 -21.76 13.66
N ALA A 357 8.63 -21.26 13.10
CA ALA A 357 8.12 -21.73 11.81
C ALA A 357 9.12 -21.50 10.67
N PHE A 358 9.78 -20.33 10.63
CA PHE A 358 10.84 -20.05 9.67
C PHE A 358 12.03 -21.02 9.79
N ASN A 359 12.57 -21.14 11.01
CA ASN A 359 13.75 -21.96 11.30
C ASN A 359 13.48 -23.45 11.03
N ALA A 360 12.27 -23.93 11.30
CA ALA A 360 11.88 -25.32 11.08
C ALA A 360 11.99 -25.74 9.60
N VAL A 361 11.73 -24.83 8.65
CA VAL A 361 11.87 -25.11 7.21
C VAL A 361 13.32 -25.41 6.82
N PHE A 362 14.29 -24.83 7.54
CA PHE A 362 15.72 -25.11 7.36
C PHE A 362 16.23 -26.27 8.23
N GLY A 363 15.33 -26.99 8.90
CA GLY A 363 15.68 -28.08 9.81
C GLY A 363 16.31 -27.61 11.12
N ILE A 364 16.10 -26.34 11.49
CA ILE A 364 16.56 -25.75 12.74
C ILE A 364 15.38 -25.70 13.70
N THR A 365 15.49 -26.39 14.83
CA THR A 365 14.48 -26.31 15.88
C THR A 365 14.84 -25.19 16.84
N THR A 366 13.91 -24.25 17.01
CA THR A 366 13.95 -23.20 18.04
C THR A 366 12.67 -23.28 18.89
N ASP A 367 12.67 -22.60 20.04
CA ASP A 367 11.55 -22.59 21.00
C ASP A 367 11.25 -21.14 21.41
N PHE A 368 11.13 -20.27 20.41
CA PHE A 368 10.83 -18.86 20.63
C PHE A 368 9.35 -18.63 20.94
N ASP A 369 8.45 -19.54 20.60
CA ASP A 369 7.04 -19.51 20.98
C ASP A 369 6.84 -19.53 22.52
N SER A 370 7.83 -20.02 23.27
CA SER A 370 7.86 -19.92 24.73
C SER A 370 8.13 -18.50 25.25
N ILE A 371 8.64 -17.59 24.41
CA ILE A 371 8.98 -16.22 24.78
C ILE A 371 7.74 -15.33 24.65
N ALA A 372 7.36 -14.69 25.75
CA ALA A 372 6.27 -13.72 25.73
C ALA A 372 6.68 -12.46 24.92
N ALA A 373 5.81 -12.04 24.01
CA ALA A 373 6.01 -10.85 23.20
C ALA A 373 5.92 -9.58 24.06
N VAL A 374 6.69 -8.55 23.70
CA VAL A 374 6.77 -7.28 24.43
C VAL A 374 6.43 -6.14 23.47
N ASP A 375 5.62 -5.18 23.92
CA ASP A 375 5.23 -3.98 23.16
C ASP A 375 6.32 -2.88 23.16
N ASP A 376 6.09 -1.82 22.38
CA ASP A 376 7.04 -0.70 22.20
C ASP A 376 7.28 0.10 23.50
N GLN A 377 6.43 -0.10 24.51
CA GLN A 377 6.53 0.50 25.83
C GLN A 377 7.31 -0.40 26.81
N GLY A 378 7.63 -1.64 26.43
CA GLY A 378 8.34 -2.61 27.24
C GLY A 378 7.42 -3.48 28.11
N ASN A 379 6.11 -3.51 27.84
CA ASN A 379 5.15 -4.34 28.56
C ASN A 379 4.95 -5.68 27.85
N VAL A 380 4.77 -6.75 28.63
CA VAL A 380 4.44 -8.07 28.09
C VAL A 380 3.02 -8.08 27.54
N ILE A 381 2.86 -8.59 26.32
CA ILE A 381 1.57 -8.73 25.62
C ILE A 381 0.87 -10.01 26.13
N ALA A 382 -0.27 -9.83 26.79
CA ALA A 382 -1.03 -10.95 27.36
C ALA A 382 -1.50 -11.92 26.27
N GLY A 383 -1.37 -13.23 26.52
CA GLY A 383 -1.74 -14.28 25.57
C GLY A 383 -0.60 -14.70 24.62
N THR A 384 0.61 -14.17 24.79
CA THR A 384 1.82 -14.61 24.08
C THR A 384 2.81 -15.29 25.03
N GLY A 385 3.60 -16.24 24.52
CA GLY A 385 4.50 -17.06 25.33
C GLY A 385 3.81 -18.29 25.89
N SER A 386 4.18 -19.47 25.41
CA SER A 386 3.73 -20.75 25.97
C SER A 386 4.34 -20.94 27.37
N SER A 387 3.59 -20.55 28.41
CA SER A 387 3.91 -20.94 29.79
C SER A 387 3.66 -22.44 29.93
N SER A 388 4.73 -23.23 29.83
CA SER A 388 4.73 -24.59 30.36
C SER A 388 4.33 -24.50 31.84
N SER A 389 3.19 -25.10 32.14
CA SER A 389 2.63 -25.15 33.48
C SER A 389 3.46 -26.11 34.32
N ASP A 390 4.43 -25.57 35.06
CA ASP A 390 4.93 -26.24 36.25
C ASP A 390 3.81 -26.25 37.30
N ALA A 391 3.22 -27.42 37.45
CA ALA A 391 2.26 -27.74 38.48
C ALA A 391 2.87 -27.54 39.87
N ASN A 392 2.49 -26.47 40.58
CA ASN A 392 2.45 -26.51 42.04
C ASN A 392 1.53 -25.45 42.67
N ALA A 393 0.70 -25.96 43.58
CA ALA A 393 0.05 -25.30 44.71
C ALA A 393 -1.34 -24.63 44.55
N THR A 394 -2.34 -25.46 44.85
CA THR A 394 -3.26 -25.32 46.01
C THR A 394 -4.46 -24.37 45.91
N SER A 395 -5.61 -25.04 45.86
CA SER A 395 -6.98 -24.61 46.13
C SER A 395 -7.19 -23.57 47.25
N VAL A 396 -8.12 -22.65 47.00
CA VAL A 396 -9.23 -22.36 47.93
C VAL A 396 -10.54 -22.25 47.17
N ALA A 397 -11.51 -23.04 47.62
CA ALA A 397 -12.84 -23.18 47.06
C ALA A 397 -13.76 -22.00 47.39
N SER A 398 -14.82 -21.83 46.61
CA SER A 398 -16.17 -21.62 47.16
C SER A 398 -17.20 -22.19 46.18
N ALA A 399 -18.01 -23.10 46.71
CA ALA A 399 -19.02 -23.89 46.03
C ALA A 399 -20.41 -23.25 46.10
N SER A 400 -21.28 -23.65 45.19
CA SER A 400 -22.70 -24.03 45.40
C SER A 400 -23.17 -24.71 44.10
N ASP A 401 -23.21 -26.05 44.05
CA ASP A 401 -24.42 -26.92 44.15
C ASP A 401 -25.46 -26.62 43.05
N THR A 402 -25.93 -27.54 42.19
CA THR A 402 -26.42 -28.90 42.45
C THR A 402 -26.72 -29.65 41.12
N LEU A 403 -26.43 -30.96 41.05
CA LEU A 403 -27.06 -32.14 40.36
C LEU A 403 -27.87 -31.95 39.05
N ALA A 404 -27.89 -32.82 38.01
CA ALA A 404 -27.97 -34.28 37.92
C ALA A 404 -27.81 -34.68 36.41
N THR A 405 -26.97 -35.63 35.98
CA THR A 405 -27.16 -37.11 35.91
C THR A 405 -27.59 -37.65 34.53
N ALA A 406 -26.65 -38.42 33.92
CA ALA A 406 -26.78 -39.66 33.12
C ALA A 406 -27.55 -39.64 31.78
N SER A 407 -27.30 -40.51 30.79
CA SER A 407 -26.48 -41.72 30.71
C SER A 407 -26.27 -42.09 29.24
N ALA A 408 -25.15 -42.76 28.94
CA ALA A 408 -24.90 -43.51 27.72
C ALA A 408 -25.59 -44.89 27.76
N THR A 409 -25.90 -45.46 26.59
CA THR A 409 -25.97 -46.92 26.40
C THR A 409 -25.47 -47.33 25.02
N THR A 410 -24.58 -48.31 25.03
CA THR A 410 -23.88 -48.98 23.92
C THR A 410 -24.66 -50.20 23.41
N ALA A 411 -24.23 -50.74 22.25
CA ALA A 411 -24.17 -52.16 21.82
C ALA A 411 -24.98 -52.47 20.55
N ALA A 412 -24.63 -53.41 19.67
CA ALA A 412 -23.40 -54.13 19.32
C ALA A 412 -23.75 -54.98 18.05
N ALA A 413 -22.71 -55.48 17.38
CA ALA A 413 -22.70 -56.22 16.11
C ALA A 413 -23.39 -57.60 16.10
N VAL A 414 -23.59 -58.16 14.89
CA VAL A 414 -23.22 -59.55 14.53
C VAL A 414 -23.09 -59.76 13.01
N THR A 415 -22.08 -60.57 12.68
CA THR A 415 -21.51 -61.12 11.43
C THR A 415 -22.30 -62.29 10.79
N ASP A 416 -22.12 -62.60 9.49
CA ASP A 416 -21.23 -63.69 8.99
C ASP A 416 -21.28 -64.02 7.45
N ALA A 417 -20.11 -64.44 6.91
CA ALA A 417 -19.70 -65.32 5.78
C ALA A 417 -20.39 -65.35 4.38
N SER A 418 -19.70 -65.08 3.24
CA SER A 418 -18.71 -65.89 2.43
C SER A 418 -19.38 -66.92 1.49
N SER A 419 -19.10 -67.13 0.18
CA SER A 419 -17.86 -67.08 -0.62
C SER A 419 -18.09 -67.01 -2.16
N ALA A 420 -17.13 -66.37 -2.82
CA ALA A 420 -16.55 -66.46 -4.19
C ALA A 420 -17.16 -67.30 -5.34
N VAL A 421 -17.20 -66.69 -6.55
CA VAL A 421 -16.29 -67.03 -7.67
C VAL A 421 -15.97 -65.81 -8.56
N GLN A 422 -14.79 -65.87 -9.15
CA GLN A 422 -13.96 -64.82 -9.76
C GLN A 422 -14.19 -64.67 -11.27
N SER A 423 -14.15 -63.42 -11.78
CA SER A 423 -13.42 -63.06 -13.01
C SER A 423 -13.21 -61.53 -13.10
N THR A 424 -11.96 -61.19 -13.35
CA THR A 424 -11.27 -59.89 -13.51
C THR A 424 -12.00 -58.75 -14.24
N SER A 425 -11.96 -57.52 -13.69
CA SER A 425 -11.15 -56.39 -14.19
C SER A 425 -11.30 -55.12 -13.32
N THR A 426 -10.15 -54.56 -12.94
CA THR A 426 -9.78 -53.15 -12.71
C THR A 426 -10.63 -52.22 -11.81
N SER A 427 -9.93 -51.68 -10.81
CA SER A 427 -10.32 -50.66 -9.82
C SER A 427 -11.23 -49.55 -10.35
N SER A 428 -12.40 -49.41 -9.73
CA SER A 428 -13.30 -48.26 -9.90
C SER A 428 -13.08 -47.29 -8.74
N THR A 429 -12.31 -46.24 -9.02
CA THR A 429 -12.27 -45.01 -8.25
C THR A 429 -13.67 -44.38 -8.26
N SER A 430 -14.13 -43.94 -7.10
CA SER A 430 -15.37 -43.19 -6.90
C SER A 430 -15.33 -41.92 -7.75
N THR A 431 -16.19 -41.86 -8.76
CA THR A 431 -16.28 -40.73 -9.70
C THR A 431 -17.07 -39.58 -9.10
N SER A 432 -16.45 -38.40 -9.14
CA SER A 432 -17.03 -37.07 -8.90
C SER A 432 -18.32 -36.81 -9.69
N SER A 433 -19.23 -36.09 -9.05
CA SER A 433 -20.40 -35.43 -9.62
C SER A 433 -20.56 -34.13 -8.82
N THR A 434 -20.16 -32.94 -9.27
CA THR A 434 -20.74 -32.13 -10.38
C THR A 434 -19.73 -31.16 -11.02
N SER A 435 -18.43 -31.44 -10.99
CA SER A 435 -17.33 -30.51 -11.33
C SER A 435 -17.24 -30.05 -12.81
N SER A 436 -18.14 -30.49 -13.70
CA SER A 436 -17.96 -30.22 -15.14
C SER A 436 -18.32 -28.79 -15.59
N SER A 437 -19.05 -27.99 -14.80
CA SER A 437 -19.46 -26.63 -15.20
C SER A 437 -18.79 -25.49 -14.42
N ILE A 438 -18.20 -25.76 -13.25
CA ILE A 438 -17.53 -24.75 -12.41
C ILE A 438 -16.00 -24.98 -12.29
N GLY A 439 -15.49 -26.04 -12.91
CA GLY A 439 -14.07 -26.40 -12.90
C GLY A 439 -13.64 -27.23 -11.70
N ASN A 440 -12.36 -27.63 -11.70
CA ASN A 440 -11.69 -28.35 -10.62
C ASN A 440 -10.84 -27.38 -9.79
N PHE A 441 -11.14 -27.28 -8.50
CA PHE A 441 -10.43 -26.42 -7.54
C PHE A 441 -9.12 -27.04 -7.00
N GLY A 442 -8.74 -28.21 -7.51
CA GLY A 442 -7.50 -28.90 -7.17
C GLY A 442 -7.56 -29.48 -5.74
N SER A 443 -6.61 -29.10 -4.89
CA SER A 443 -6.57 -29.55 -3.49
C SER A 443 -7.48 -28.76 -2.55
N CYS A 444 -8.02 -27.64 -3.01
CA CYS A 444 -8.92 -26.80 -2.21
C CYS A 444 -10.38 -27.23 -2.39
N SER A 445 -11.19 -26.87 -1.40
CA SER A 445 -12.64 -27.03 -1.46
C SER A 445 -13.27 -26.09 -2.50
N THR A 446 -14.59 -26.19 -2.67
CA THR A 446 -15.32 -25.21 -3.49
C THR A 446 -15.40 -23.89 -2.71
N PRO A 447 -15.02 -22.75 -3.32
CA PRO A 447 -15.14 -21.45 -2.68
C PRO A 447 -16.53 -21.16 -2.11
N GLN A 448 -16.56 -20.70 -0.87
CA GLN A 448 -17.78 -20.22 -0.22
C GLN A 448 -17.40 -19.15 0.80
N ILE A 449 -18.17 -18.05 0.82
CA ILE A 449 -18.01 -16.94 1.76
C ILE A 449 -19.25 -16.88 2.66
N GLU A 450 -19.05 -16.68 3.95
CA GLU A 450 -20.12 -16.37 4.90
C GLU A 450 -20.14 -14.89 5.29
N PHE A 451 -21.29 -14.43 5.81
CA PHE A 451 -21.49 -13.07 6.27
C PHE A 451 -22.25 -13.04 7.59
N GLY A 452 -21.72 -12.33 8.57
CA GLY A 452 -22.27 -12.31 9.93
C GLY A 452 -21.46 -11.45 10.88
N VAL A 453 -21.89 -11.41 12.14
CA VAL A 453 -21.20 -10.72 13.24
C VAL A 453 -20.32 -11.69 14.03
N GLY A 454 -19.30 -11.16 14.70
CA GLY A 454 -18.49 -11.92 15.66
C GLY A 454 -17.27 -12.62 15.06
N PHE A 455 -17.07 -12.56 13.74
CA PHE A 455 -15.85 -13.04 13.10
C PHE A 455 -14.64 -12.24 13.58
N ASP A 456 -13.54 -12.91 13.92
CA ASP A 456 -12.35 -12.35 14.58
C ASP A 456 -12.62 -11.44 15.80
N GLY A 457 -13.75 -11.65 16.49
CA GLY A 457 -14.15 -10.79 17.62
C GLY A 457 -14.60 -9.38 17.22
N ARG A 458 -14.86 -9.15 15.93
CA ARG A 458 -15.48 -7.90 15.42
C ARG A 458 -16.92 -7.77 15.89
N LYS A 459 -17.36 -6.52 16.04
CA LYS A 459 -18.76 -6.21 16.41
C LYS A 459 -19.62 -5.98 15.20
N GLU A 460 -19.03 -5.44 14.14
CA GLU A 460 -19.66 -5.23 12.86
C GLU A 460 -19.93 -6.55 12.13
N THR A 461 -20.80 -6.50 11.12
CA THR A 461 -20.91 -7.59 10.16
C THR A 461 -19.71 -7.61 9.21
N SER A 462 -19.15 -8.79 8.97
CA SER A 462 -17.99 -9.01 8.10
C SER A 462 -18.13 -10.28 7.27
N PHE A 463 -17.24 -10.45 6.30
CA PHE A 463 -17.14 -11.60 5.41
C PHE A 463 -15.94 -12.47 5.78
N GLU A 464 -16.08 -13.78 5.70
CA GLU A 464 -14.99 -14.76 5.95
C GLU A 464 -15.16 -15.99 5.05
N PRO A 465 -14.08 -16.67 4.63
CA PRO A 465 -14.18 -17.96 3.95
C PRO A 465 -14.77 -19.03 4.88
N VAL A 466 -15.70 -19.84 4.38
CA VAL A 466 -16.27 -20.95 5.17
C VAL A 466 -15.24 -22.05 5.43
N ASP A 467 -14.33 -22.28 4.49
CA ASP A 467 -13.24 -23.25 4.63
C ASP A 467 -11.90 -22.55 4.83
N GLU A 468 -11.59 -22.24 6.09
CA GLU A 468 -10.32 -21.66 6.50
C GLU A 468 -9.11 -22.57 6.26
N GLN A 469 -9.30 -23.86 5.96
CA GLN A 469 -8.18 -24.76 5.65
C GLN A 469 -7.69 -24.57 4.20
N SER A 470 -8.62 -24.41 3.27
CA SER A 470 -8.31 -24.09 1.87
C SER A 470 -8.03 -22.60 1.67
N TYR A 471 -8.69 -21.76 2.45
CA TYR A 471 -8.70 -20.32 2.30
C TYR A 471 -8.46 -19.64 3.66
N ASN A 472 -7.26 -19.79 4.20
CA ASN A 472 -6.90 -19.20 5.50
C ASN A 472 -6.77 -17.67 5.39
N HIS A 473 -7.88 -16.99 5.62
CA HIS A 473 -7.94 -15.54 5.67
C HIS A 473 -9.00 -15.16 6.70
N GLY A 474 -8.65 -14.28 7.62
CA GLY A 474 -9.61 -13.78 8.61
C GLY A 474 -10.72 -12.94 7.98
N SER A 475 -11.60 -12.44 8.81
CA SER A 475 -12.73 -11.63 8.43
C SER A 475 -12.36 -10.24 7.91
N ALA A 476 -13.06 -9.79 6.87
CA ALA A 476 -12.95 -8.45 6.30
C ALA A 476 -14.32 -7.80 6.15
N GLN A 477 -14.40 -6.47 6.32
CA GLN A 477 -15.64 -5.73 6.06
C GLN A 477 -15.96 -5.62 4.57
N ALA A 478 -14.98 -5.82 3.69
CA ALA A 478 -15.12 -5.75 2.26
C ALA A 478 -14.93 -7.14 1.66
N ILE A 479 -15.98 -7.67 1.04
CA ILE A 479 -15.96 -9.01 0.41
C ILE A 479 -14.88 -9.13 -0.66
N GLY A 480 -14.51 -8.04 -1.34
CA GLY A 480 -13.49 -8.05 -2.38
C GLY A 480 -12.13 -8.56 -1.88
N ILE A 481 -11.78 -8.30 -0.62
CA ILE A 481 -10.55 -8.82 0.00
C ILE A 481 -10.60 -10.34 0.13
N ILE A 482 -11.73 -10.86 0.59
CA ILE A 482 -11.94 -12.31 0.76
C ILE A 482 -12.02 -13.02 -0.59
N ALA A 483 -12.80 -12.46 -1.53
CA ALA A 483 -12.98 -13.02 -2.86
C ALA A 483 -11.66 -13.07 -3.64
N GLN A 484 -10.88 -11.98 -3.62
CA GLN A 484 -9.56 -11.91 -4.23
C GLN A 484 -8.62 -12.93 -3.62
N PHE A 485 -8.56 -13.00 -2.29
CA PHE A 485 -7.72 -13.97 -1.61
C PHE A 485 -8.08 -15.41 -2.02
N ILE A 486 -9.36 -15.78 -2.02
CA ILE A 486 -9.81 -17.11 -2.45
C ILE A 486 -9.37 -17.38 -3.90
N CYS A 487 -9.58 -16.44 -4.82
CA CYS A 487 -9.20 -16.63 -6.22
C CYS A 487 -7.68 -16.71 -6.41
N ASP A 488 -6.90 -15.98 -5.63
CA ASP A 488 -5.43 -16.08 -5.61
C ASP A 488 -4.98 -17.44 -5.05
N GLN A 489 -5.61 -17.96 -3.99
CA GLN A 489 -5.31 -19.30 -3.48
C GLN A 489 -5.56 -20.38 -4.53
N LEU A 490 -6.65 -20.27 -5.30
CA LEU A 490 -6.93 -21.20 -6.39
C LEU A 490 -5.80 -21.25 -7.43
N VAL A 491 -5.16 -20.11 -7.70
CA VAL A 491 -4.04 -20.00 -8.64
C VAL A 491 -2.74 -20.53 -8.04
N ASN A 492 -2.43 -20.13 -6.81
CA ASN A 492 -1.09 -20.25 -6.25
C ASN A 492 -0.89 -21.53 -5.43
N SER A 493 -1.94 -21.98 -4.73
CA SER A 493 -1.84 -23.02 -3.69
C SER A 493 -2.64 -24.26 -4.02
N CYS A 494 -3.81 -24.09 -4.64
CA CYS A 494 -4.76 -25.19 -4.83
C CYS A 494 -4.50 -26.02 -6.08
N GLY A 495 -3.78 -25.48 -7.08
CA GLY A 495 -3.61 -26.15 -8.37
C GLY A 495 -4.91 -26.24 -9.17
N ALA A 496 -5.78 -25.23 -9.06
CA ALA A 496 -7.06 -25.19 -9.76
C ALA A 496 -6.88 -25.15 -11.28
N ASP A 497 -7.84 -25.72 -12.00
CA ASP A 497 -7.83 -25.67 -13.47
C ASP A 497 -8.29 -24.32 -14.02
N ALA A 498 -8.15 -24.13 -15.33
CA ALA A 498 -8.51 -22.87 -15.99
C ALA A 498 -10.01 -22.53 -15.87
N THR A 499 -10.88 -23.53 -15.79
CA THR A 499 -12.32 -23.32 -15.63
C THR A 499 -12.63 -22.82 -14.22
N ALA A 500 -12.03 -23.42 -13.19
CA ALA A 500 -12.18 -22.98 -11.80
C ALA A 500 -11.69 -21.56 -11.59
N LYS A 501 -10.57 -21.18 -12.22
CA LYS A 501 -10.05 -19.81 -12.21
C LYS A 501 -11.01 -18.82 -12.86
N ALA A 502 -11.54 -19.17 -14.03
CA ALA A 502 -12.53 -18.33 -14.73
C ALA A 502 -13.86 -18.21 -13.96
N THR A 503 -14.31 -19.29 -13.31
CA THR A 503 -15.47 -19.28 -12.43
C THR A 503 -15.22 -18.38 -11.21
N CYS A 504 -14.02 -18.40 -10.62
CA CYS A 504 -13.69 -17.51 -9.51
C CYS A 504 -13.67 -16.03 -9.92
N ALA A 505 -13.08 -15.69 -11.08
CA ALA A 505 -13.15 -14.34 -11.63
C ALA A 505 -14.60 -13.89 -11.93
N THR A 506 -15.48 -14.82 -12.28
CA THR A 506 -16.92 -14.54 -12.43
C THR A 506 -17.56 -14.22 -11.08
N ALA A 507 -17.17 -14.94 -10.02
CA ALA A 507 -17.65 -14.70 -8.66
C ALA A 507 -17.19 -13.34 -8.11
N GLU A 508 -15.94 -12.92 -8.38
CA GLU A 508 -15.45 -11.56 -8.06
C GLU A 508 -16.24 -10.45 -8.78
N ASN A 509 -16.69 -10.70 -10.01
CA ASN A 509 -17.53 -9.74 -10.72
C ASN A 509 -18.97 -9.73 -10.20
N ALA A 510 -19.49 -10.88 -9.74
CA ALA A 510 -20.84 -10.98 -9.21
C ALA A 510 -21.04 -10.11 -7.96
N VAL A 511 -20.02 -10.01 -7.10
CA VAL A 511 -20.10 -9.19 -5.87
C VAL A 511 -20.20 -7.69 -6.13
N ASN A 512 -19.72 -7.21 -7.29
CA ASN A 512 -19.71 -5.79 -7.66
C ASN A 512 -21.09 -5.28 -8.09
N ASN A 513 -22.03 -6.19 -8.41
CA ASN A 513 -23.39 -5.85 -8.83
C ASN A 513 -24.39 -5.86 -7.66
N VAL A 514 -23.92 -6.05 -6.42
CA VAL A 514 -24.73 -6.07 -5.22
C VAL A 514 -24.30 -4.97 -4.26
N ALA A 515 -25.25 -4.44 -3.49
CA ALA A 515 -25.02 -3.37 -2.52
C ALA A 515 -23.83 -3.71 -1.60
N ALA A 516 -22.85 -2.80 -1.54
CA ALA A 516 -21.62 -3.00 -0.80
C ALA A 516 -21.87 -3.18 0.71
N LYS A 517 -21.01 -3.99 1.35
CA LYS A 517 -21.04 -4.33 2.78
C LYS A 517 -22.33 -5.02 3.25
N THR A 518 -23.02 -5.71 2.35
CA THR A 518 -24.23 -6.48 2.69
C THR A 518 -24.01 -7.96 2.42
N GLY A 519 -24.73 -8.81 3.15
CA GLY A 519 -24.69 -10.26 2.94
C GLY A 519 -25.12 -10.68 1.54
N GLY A 520 -25.89 -9.84 0.82
CA GLY A 520 -26.21 -10.09 -0.59
C GLY A 520 -24.98 -10.21 -1.49
N GLN A 521 -23.84 -9.62 -1.13
CA GLN A 521 -22.60 -9.83 -1.88
C GLN A 521 -22.07 -11.26 -1.69
N ALA A 522 -22.15 -11.82 -0.47
CA ALA A 522 -21.78 -13.22 -0.22
C ALA A 522 -22.72 -14.18 -0.96
N ASP A 523 -24.02 -13.86 -1.01
CA ASP A 523 -24.98 -14.63 -1.81
C ASP A 523 -24.64 -14.63 -3.30
N ALA A 524 -24.28 -13.47 -3.85
CA ALA A 524 -23.88 -13.36 -5.25
C ALA A 524 -22.58 -14.13 -5.56
N PHE A 525 -21.60 -14.09 -4.65
CA PHE A 525 -20.38 -14.89 -4.78
C PHE A 525 -20.68 -16.39 -4.75
N ASN A 526 -21.40 -16.85 -3.73
CA ASN A 526 -21.74 -18.25 -3.52
C ASN A 526 -22.59 -18.83 -4.67
N ALA A 527 -23.49 -18.02 -5.23
CA ALA A 527 -24.35 -18.43 -6.34
C ALA A 527 -23.55 -18.83 -7.60
N VAL A 528 -22.39 -18.23 -7.86
CA VAL A 528 -21.53 -18.58 -9.00
C VAL A 528 -20.97 -20.00 -8.88
N PHE A 529 -20.78 -20.48 -7.66
CA PHE A 529 -20.37 -21.86 -7.36
C PHE A 529 -21.56 -22.82 -7.20
N GLY A 530 -22.78 -22.35 -7.47
CA GLY A 530 -24.00 -23.13 -7.33
C GLY A 530 -24.46 -23.31 -5.87
N ILE A 531 -23.95 -22.48 -4.96
CA ILE A 531 -24.30 -22.50 -3.53
C ILE A 531 -25.34 -21.41 -3.29
N THR A 532 -26.50 -21.79 -2.77
CA THR A 532 -27.54 -20.83 -2.38
C THR A 532 -27.39 -20.49 -0.90
N THR A 533 -27.17 -19.22 -0.60
CA THR A 533 -27.21 -18.64 0.74
C THR A 533 -28.27 -17.54 0.80
N ASP A 534 -28.64 -17.11 2.01
CA ASP A 534 -29.64 -16.05 2.26
C ASP A 534 -29.08 -15.02 3.26
N PHE A 535 -27.85 -14.56 3.00
CA PHE A 535 -27.18 -13.57 3.83
C PHE A 535 -27.72 -12.16 3.59
N ALA A 536 -28.40 -11.90 2.47
CA ALA A 536 -29.15 -10.66 2.24
C ALA A 536 -30.22 -10.40 3.33
N ALA A 537 -30.71 -11.44 3.99
CA ALA A 537 -31.62 -11.35 5.13
C ALA A 537 -30.91 -11.04 6.47
N VAL A 538 -29.57 -10.98 6.51
CA VAL A 538 -28.81 -10.61 7.71
C VAL A 538 -28.73 -9.10 7.83
N ALA A 539 -29.15 -8.57 8.98
CA ALA A 539 -29.04 -7.14 9.28
C ALA A 539 -27.57 -6.70 9.36
N VAL A 540 -27.22 -5.59 8.71
CA VAL A 540 -25.84 -5.05 8.74
C VAL A 540 -25.60 -4.36 10.07
N VAL A 541 -24.46 -4.65 10.69
CA VAL A 541 -24.06 -4.09 11.99
C VAL A 541 -22.79 -3.25 11.81
N ASP A 542 -22.75 -2.06 12.40
CA ASP A 542 -21.57 -1.18 12.40
C ASP A 542 -20.51 -1.56 13.43
N ASP A 543 -19.36 -0.89 13.37
CA ASP A 543 -18.20 -1.14 14.26
C ASP A 543 -18.51 -0.87 15.75
N GLN A 544 -19.64 -0.23 16.05
CA GLN A 544 -20.11 0.02 17.40
C GLN A 544 -21.11 -1.05 17.88
N GLY A 545 -21.51 -1.98 17.02
CA GLY A 545 -22.48 -3.04 17.32
C GLY A 545 -23.93 -2.63 17.11
N ASN A 546 -24.20 -1.52 16.42
CA ASN A 546 -25.55 -1.07 16.09
C ASN A 546 -25.99 -1.59 14.73
N VAL A 547 -27.26 -1.95 14.60
CA VAL A 547 -27.85 -2.31 13.30
C VAL A 547 -28.02 -1.05 12.44
N VAL A 548 -27.39 -1.03 11.27
CA VAL A 548 -27.39 0.12 10.34
C VAL A 548 -28.25 -0.09 9.09
N SER A 549 -28.76 -1.30 8.86
CA SER A 549 -29.84 -1.56 7.90
C SER A 549 -30.71 -2.74 8.34
N GLU A 550 -32.03 -2.63 8.14
CA GLU A 550 -32.97 -3.71 8.44
C GLU A 550 -32.96 -4.75 7.31
N ALA A 551 -33.03 -6.03 7.71
CA ALA A 551 -33.14 -7.17 6.81
C ALA A 551 -34.32 -7.00 5.84
N VAL A 552 -34.04 -6.85 4.55
CA VAL A 552 -35.09 -6.82 3.53
C VAL A 552 -35.30 -8.25 3.04
N SER A 553 -36.32 -8.93 3.57
CA SER A 553 -36.80 -10.18 2.97
C SER A 553 -37.38 -9.90 1.58
N ALA A 554 -36.56 -10.08 0.55
CA ALA A 554 -37.01 -10.21 -0.82
C ALA A 554 -36.46 -11.51 -1.40
N SER A 555 -37.28 -12.55 -1.41
CA SER A 555 -36.98 -13.83 -2.04
C SER A 555 -36.74 -13.64 -3.54
N ILE A 556 -35.49 -13.70 -3.98
CA ILE A 556 -35.18 -13.77 -5.42
C ILE A 556 -35.25 -15.24 -5.83
N THR A 557 -36.34 -15.63 -6.50
CA THR A 557 -36.43 -16.94 -7.14
C THR A 557 -35.69 -16.94 -8.47
N VAL A 558 -34.89 -17.98 -8.68
CA VAL A 558 -34.14 -18.33 -9.90
C VAL A 558 -35.09 -18.47 -11.10
N ALA A 559 -35.36 -17.38 -11.82
CA ALA A 559 -36.14 -17.45 -13.07
C ALA A 559 -35.79 -16.40 -14.14
N ASP A 560 -34.90 -15.41 -13.91
CA ASP A 560 -34.72 -14.31 -14.88
C ASP A 560 -33.29 -14.12 -15.44
N ILE A 561 -32.43 -15.15 -15.39
CA ILE A 561 -31.10 -15.10 -16.05
C ILE A 561 -30.90 -16.33 -16.96
N ALA A 562 -31.89 -16.63 -17.80
CA ALA A 562 -31.76 -17.71 -18.79
C ALA A 562 -32.52 -17.43 -20.09
N THR A 563 -32.10 -16.41 -20.86
CA THR A 563 -32.37 -16.36 -22.31
C THR A 563 -31.32 -15.51 -23.03
N THR A 564 -30.25 -16.13 -23.53
CA THR A 564 -29.97 -16.29 -24.97
C THR A 564 -28.51 -16.70 -25.20
N THR A 565 -28.26 -18.01 -25.26
CA THR A 565 -27.15 -18.55 -26.06
C THR A 565 -27.64 -19.79 -26.79
N ALA A 566 -27.90 -19.63 -28.09
CA ALA A 566 -27.92 -20.64 -29.14
C ALA A 566 -28.14 -19.85 -30.44
N ALA A 567 -27.44 -20.02 -31.56
CA ALA A 567 -26.43 -20.98 -31.99
C ALA A 567 -25.85 -20.42 -33.31
N ALA A 568 -24.62 -20.77 -33.68
CA ALA A 568 -24.26 -21.07 -35.07
C ALA A 568 -22.82 -21.59 -35.19
N THR A 569 -22.70 -22.88 -35.48
CA THR A 569 -21.51 -23.53 -36.03
C THR A 569 -21.36 -23.24 -37.53
N VAL A 570 -20.15 -22.81 -37.92
CA VAL A 570 -19.39 -23.02 -39.16
C VAL A 570 -20.12 -23.34 -40.48
N ALA A 571 -19.96 -22.45 -41.48
CA ALA A 571 -19.83 -22.83 -42.88
C ALA A 571 -18.97 -21.80 -43.67
N THR A 572 -17.79 -22.22 -44.11
CA THR A 572 -16.94 -21.57 -45.12
C THR A 572 -17.58 -21.62 -46.51
N GLN A 573 -17.52 -20.52 -47.27
CA GLN A 573 -17.17 -20.56 -48.71
C GLN A 573 -16.79 -19.19 -49.29
N SER A 574 -15.88 -19.27 -50.25
CA SER A 574 -15.03 -18.26 -50.88
C SER A 574 -15.70 -17.42 -51.98
N ALA A 575 -15.14 -16.23 -52.23
CA ALA A 575 -14.61 -15.77 -53.53
C ALA A 575 -15.14 -14.43 -54.11
N ALA A 576 -14.14 -13.61 -54.48
CA ALA A 576 -14.05 -12.77 -55.68
C ALA A 576 -14.62 -11.34 -55.68
N ALA A 577 -13.69 -10.40 -55.43
CA ALA A 577 -13.24 -9.33 -56.34
C ALA A 577 -14.27 -8.54 -57.20
N SER A 578 -14.27 -7.22 -57.02
CA SER A 578 -14.43 -6.22 -58.10
C SER A 578 -13.91 -4.84 -57.64
N THR A 579 -12.74 -4.46 -58.14
CA THR A 579 -12.22 -3.07 -58.27
C THR A 579 -12.52 -2.55 -59.70
N PRO A 580 -12.18 -1.32 -60.11
CA PRO A 580 -12.14 0.01 -59.46
C PRO A 580 -12.77 1.12 -60.36
N SER A 581 -12.83 2.38 -59.90
CA SER A 581 -12.51 3.58 -60.74
C SER A 581 -12.50 4.91 -59.95
N SER A 582 -11.28 5.39 -59.73
CA SER A 582 -10.71 6.74 -59.85
C SER A 582 -11.60 7.98 -60.08
N SER A 583 -11.33 9.07 -59.36
CA SER A 583 -10.50 10.21 -59.83
C SER A 583 -10.76 11.51 -59.03
N SER A 584 -9.72 12.06 -58.39
CA SER A 584 -9.11 13.34 -58.83
C SER A 584 -7.99 13.77 -57.87
N ALA A 585 -6.82 14.00 -58.45
CA ALA A 585 -5.66 14.63 -57.83
C ALA A 585 -5.26 15.84 -58.68
N ALA A 586 -4.96 16.95 -58.02
CA ALA A 586 -4.08 18.06 -58.42
C ALA A 586 -4.05 19.06 -57.25
N ALA A 587 -2.97 19.72 -56.86
CA ALA A 587 -1.54 19.59 -57.08
C ALA A 587 -0.86 20.43 -55.97
N ALA A 588 0.43 20.18 -55.77
CA ALA A 588 1.25 20.69 -54.68
C ALA A 588 1.38 22.22 -54.57
N ALA A 589 1.62 22.69 -53.35
CA ALA A 589 2.56 23.77 -53.07
C ALA A 589 3.36 23.41 -51.81
N ALA A 590 4.65 23.13 -52.01
CA ALA A 590 5.62 22.95 -50.95
C ALA A 590 6.03 24.32 -50.37
N THR A 591 6.27 24.37 -49.07
CA THR A 591 7.28 25.26 -48.49
C THR A 591 8.00 24.47 -47.41
N SER A 592 9.30 24.33 -47.63
CA SER A 592 10.27 23.53 -46.88
C SER A 592 10.82 24.30 -45.69
N THR A 593 11.10 23.58 -44.60
CA THR A 593 12.30 23.61 -43.73
C THR A 593 11.96 22.80 -42.48
N THR A 594 12.69 21.79 -42.03
CA THR A 594 14.11 21.43 -42.16
C THR A 594 14.26 19.91 -42.16
N ALA A 595 15.23 19.42 -42.93
CA ALA A 595 15.71 18.05 -42.83
C ALA A 595 16.48 17.86 -41.52
N SER A 596 16.19 16.77 -40.82
CA SER A 596 17.18 16.07 -40.00
C SER A 596 17.25 14.63 -40.53
N THR A 597 18.46 14.17 -40.75
CA THR A 597 18.85 12.85 -41.28
C THR A 597 17.99 11.72 -40.74
N SER A 598 17.21 11.10 -41.63
CA SER A 598 16.37 9.94 -41.33
C SER A 598 17.25 8.74 -40.97
N GLY A 599 17.41 8.48 -39.67
CA GLY A 599 17.77 7.15 -39.20
C GLY A 599 16.63 6.19 -39.54
N ALA A 600 16.96 4.99 -40.04
CA ALA A 600 15.95 3.96 -40.30
C ALA A 600 15.11 3.71 -39.03
N ASN A 601 13.79 3.57 -39.18
CA ASN A 601 12.91 3.24 -38.06
C ASN A 601 13.29 1.84 -37.52
N LEU A 602 13.68 1.80 -36.25
CA LEU A 602 14.11 0.61 -35.53
C LEU A 602 12.93 -0.13 -34.88
N GLN A 603 11.75 0.49 -34.82
CA GLN A 603 10.51 -0.19 -34.46
C GLN A 603 9.98 -0.96 -35.68
N THR A 604 10.15 -2.29 -35.65
CA THR A 604 9.81 -3.17 -36.76
C THR A 604 8.43 -3.80 -36.64
N PHE A 605 7.77 -3.68 -35.48
CA PHE A 605 6.40 -4.15 -35.29
C PHE A 605 5.41 -3.28 -36.08
N THR A 606 4.60 -3.91 -36.93
CA THR A 606 3.65 -3.23 -37.84
C THR A 606 2.19 -3.46 -37.50
N GLY A 607 1.88 -4.26 -36.47
CA GLY A 607 0.50 -4.45 -36.01
C GLY A 607 -0.10 -3.12 -35.57
N ALA A 608 -1.37 -2.87 -35.90
CA ALA A 608 -2.03 -1.59 -35.63
C ALA A 608 -3.51 -1.79 -35.29
N LEU A 609 -3.80 -2.23 -34.06
CA LEU A 609 -5.17 -2.49 -33.65
C LEU A 609 -5.88 -1.14 -33.43
N GLY A 610 -7.07 -0.97 -34.00
CA GLY A 610 -7.77 0.32 -33.96
C GLY A 610 -7.07 1.45 -34.72
N ASP A 611 -6.28 1.12 -35.75
CA ASP A 611 -5.47 2.07 -36.53
C ASP A 611 -4.43 2.81 -35.67
N VAL A 612 -3.90 2.17 -34.63
CA VAL A 612 -2.85 2.71 -33.76
C VAL A 612 -1.53 1.99 -34.02
N THR A 613 -0.60 2.67 -34.67
CA THR A 613 0.75 2.15 -34.94
C THR A 613 1.72 2.51 -33.81
N ALA A 614 2.70 1.64 -33.55
CA ALA A 614 3.80 1.96 -32.65
C ALA A 614 4.62 3.15 -33.20
N PRO A 615 4.95 4.16 -32.36
CA PRO A 615 5.76 5.30 -32.79
C PRO A 615 7.13 4.88 -33.29
N ALA A 616 7.69 5.63 -34.24
CA ALA A 616 9.00 5.32 -34.78
C ALA A 616 10.10 5.44 -33.71
N VAL A 617 11.09 4.55 -33.79
CA VAL A 617 12.33 4.60 -33.00
C VAL A 617 13.47 4.95 -33.93
N THR A 618 14.21 6.00 -33.64
CA THR A 618 15.35 6.44 -34.47
C THR A 618 16.61 6.55 -33.63
N ALA A 619 17.77 6.25 -34.23
CA ALA A 619 19.06 6.47 -33.57
C ALA A 619 19.41 7.97 -33.57
N ALA A 620 19.75 8.50 -32.41
CA ALA A 620 20.26 9.85 -32.23
C ALA A 620 21.78 9.90 -32.47
N SER A 621 22.30 11.09 -32.75
CA SER A 621 23.71 11.30 -33.15
C SER A 621 24.72 11.12 -32.02
N ASP A 622 24.26 11.03 -30.77
CA ASP A 622 25.04 10.82 -29.54
C ASP A 622 25.10 9.34 -29.11
N GLY A 623 24.49 8.43 -29.89
CA GLY A 623 24.42 7.01 -29.58
C GLY A 623 23.22 6.59 -28.73
N GLN A 624 22.28 7.51 -28.45
CA GLN A 624 21.01 7.22 -27.81
C GLN A 624 19.91 6.92 -28.85
N PHE A 625 18.74 6.50 -28.38
CA PHE A 625 17.60 6.12 -29.20
C PHE A 625 16.37 6.96 -28.83
N GLN A 626 15.76 7.56 -29.82
CA GLN A 626 14.63 8.48 -29.66
C GLN A 626 13.34 7.79 -30.12
N VAL A 627 12.35 7.73 -29.24
CA VAL A 627 10.96 7.36 -29.59
C VAL A 627 10.23 8.63 -29.99
N GLU A 628 9.55 8.64 -31.14
CA GLU A 628 8.83 9.83 -31.62
C GLU A 628 7.89 10.39 -30.54
N GLY A 629 8.06 11.68 -30.20
CA GLY A 629 7.26 12.39 -29.18
C GLY A 629 7.57 12.06 -27.71
N ASN A 630 8.67 11.35 -27.40
CA ASN A 630 9.04 10.93 -26.03
C ASN A 630 10.48 11.33 -25.66
N SER A 631 11.00 10.84 -24.51
CA SER A 631 12.39 11.03 -24.09
C SER A 631 13.37 10.11 -24.83
N GLU A 632 14.68 10.37 -24.68
CA GLU A 632 15.78 9.55 -25.23
C GLU A 632 16.09 8.34 -24.33
N PHE A 633 16.56 7.24 -24.94
CA PHE A 633 16.88 5.97 -24.28
C PHE A 633 18.31 5.53 -24.59
N LYS A 634 18.94 4.87 -23.61
CA LYS A 634 20.33 4.39 -23.72
C LYS A 634 20.49 3.13 -24.56
N THR A 635 19.43 2.33 -24.70
CA THR A 635 19.44 1.08 -25.45
C THR A 635 18.27 1.03 -26.42
N VAL A 636 18.45 0.32 -27.54
CA VAL A 636 17.38 0.13 -28.51
C VAL A 636 16.22 -0.68 -27.91
N GLN A 637 16.54 -1.62 -27.01
CA GLN A 637 15.57 -2.44 -26.28
C GLN A 637 14.57 -1.55 -25.53
N ASP A 638 15.07 -0.63 -24.70
CA ASP A 638 14.22 0.21 -23.87
C ASP A 638 13.38 1.16 -24.74
N ALA A 639 13.96 1.65 -25.85
CA ALA A 639 13.25 2.50 -26.81
C ALA A 639 12.12 1.75 -27.53
N VAL A 640 12.35 0.50 -27.95
CA VAL A 640 11.34 -0.33 -28.61
C VAL A 640 10.24 -0.74 -27.62
N VAL A 641 10.59 -1.13 -26.39
CA VAL A 641 9.60 -1.41 -25.33
C VAL A 641 8.74 -0.18 -25.08
N ARG A 642 9.35 1.00 -24.94
CA ARG A 642 8.59 2.25 -24.75
C ARG A 642 7.68 2.55 -25.94
N SER A 643 8.14 2.34 -27.17
CA SER A 643 7.32 2.51 -28.38
C SER A 643 6.09 1.58 -28.35
N CYS A 644 6.24 0.34 -27.88
CA CYS A 644 5.13 -0.60 -27.69
C CYS A 644 4.16 -0.17 -26.58
N ASP A 645 4.65 0.38 -25.47
CA ASP A 645 3.80 0.89 -24.39
C ASP A 645 2.98 2.10 -24.84
N VAL A 646 3.59 2.98 -25.65
CA VAL A 646 2.91 4.14 -26.22
C VAL A 646 1.83 3.70 -27.21
N GLN A 647 2.10 2.65 -28.01
CA GLN A 647 1.09 2.02 -28.85
C GLN A 647 -0.07 1.48 -28.03
N HIS A 648 0.23 0.73 -26.97
CA HIS A 648 -0.77 0.13 -26.09
C HIS A 648 -1.68 1.19 -25.50
N ASN A 649 -1.12 2.26 -24.94
CA ASN A 649 -1.91 3.33 -24.33
C ASN A 649 -2.82 4.02 -25.36
N GLN A 650 -2.32 4.28 -26.57
CA GLN A 650 -3.15 4.85 -27.64
C GLN A 650 -4.25 3.89 -28.12
N CYS A 651 -3.94 2.59 -28.22
CA CYS A 651 -4.90 1.54 -28.57
C CYS A 651 -5.98 1.42 -27.49
N ALA A 652 -5.58 1.36 -26.22
CA ALA A 652 -6.48 1.27 -25.07
C ALA A 652 -7.39 2.51 -24.97
N ASN A 653 -6.85 3.71 -25.22
CA ASN A 653 -7.66 4.92 -25.29
C ASN A 653 -8.72 4.85 -26.40
N LYS A 654 -8.39 4.30 -27.57
CA LYS A 654 -9.38 4.08 -28.64
C LYS A 654 -10.38 2.98 -28.32
N ALA A 655 -9.95 1.89 -27.69
CA ALA A 655 -10.84 0.83 -27.22
C ALA A 655 -11.83 1.34 -26.17
N ASN A 656 -11.36 2.17 -25.24
CA ASN A 656 -12.24 2.83 -24.26
C ASN A 656 -13.21 3.80 -24.94
N ALA A 657 -12.75 4.59 -25.93
CA ALA A 657 -13.61 5.49 -26.69
C ALA A 657 -14.66 4.78 -27.57
N SER A 658 -14.39 3.54 -28.01
CA SER A 658 -15.35 2.72 -28.75
C SER A 658 -16.31 1.93 -27.84
N GLY A 659 -16.12 2.00 -26.52
CA GLY A 659 -16.89 1.23 -25.54
C GLY A 659 -16.46 -0.24 -25.44
N ASN A 660 -15.22 -0.57 -25.80
CA ASN A 660 -14.66 -1.92 -25.77
C ASN A 660 -15.50 -2.95 -26.58
N GLN A 661 -15.96 -2.54 -27.76
CA GLN A 661 -16.81 -3.37 -28.63
C GLN A 661 -16.04 -4.00 -29.79
N GLY A 662 -16.39 -5.24 -30.14
CA GLY A 662 -15.79 -5.97 -31.26
C GLY A 662 -14.34 -6.39 -30.98
N ASP A 663 -13.48 -6.33 -32.01
CA ASP A 663 -12.07 -6.75 -31.91
C ASP A 663 -11.17 -5.70 -31.24
N LEU A 664 -11.66 -4.48 -31.02
CA LEU A 664 -10.92 -3.38 -30.39
C LEU A 664 -11.29 -3.29 -28.91
N THR A 665 -10.60 -4.08 -28.08
CA THR A 665 -10.73 -4.09 -26.62
C THR A 665 -9.38 -3.79 -25.97
N VAL A 666 -9.38 -3.28 -24.72
CA VAL A 666 -8.14 -3.08 -23.96
C VAL A 666 -7.35 -4.39 -23.80
N ALA A 667 -8.04 -5.52 -23.62
CA ALA A 667 -7.41 -6.84 -23.59
C ALA A 667 -6.67 -7.16 -24.90
N ALA A 668 -7.31 -6.95 -26.05
CA ALA A 668 -6.68 -7.13 -27.36
C ALA A 668 -5.52 -6.14 -27.61
N CYS A 669 -5.59 -4.92 -27.05
CA CYS A 669 -4.47 -3.99 -27.03
C CYS A 669 -3.31 -4.50 -26.16
N GLY A 670 -3.57 -5.22 -25.07
CA GLY A 670 -2.57 -5.89 -24.23
C GLY A 670 -1.90 -7.07 -24.96
N ASP A 671 -2.69 -7.85 -25.70
CA ASP A 671 -2.15 -8.92 -26.56
C ASP A 671 -1.27 -8.35 -27.68
N GLN A 672 -1.66 -7.21 -28.26
CA GLN A 672 -0.85 -6.48 -29.24
C GLN A 672 0.46 -5.96 -28.61
N GLN A 673 0.42 -5.43 -27.39
CA GLN A 673 1.63 -4.98 -26.68
C GLN A 673 2.59 -6.13 -26.41
N THR A 674 2.07 -7.31 -26.04
CA THR A 674 2.88 -8.52 -25.83
C THR A 674 3.59 -8.94 -27.13
N GLN A 675 2.88 -8.87 -28.26
CA GLN A 675 3.47 -9.16 -29.58
C GLN A 675 4.49 -8.09 -30.01
N CYS A 676 4.22 -6.82 -29.73
CA CYS A 676 5.13 -5.72 -30.03
C CYS A 676 6.41 -5.83 -29.19
N THR A 677 6.32 -6.02 -27.87
CA THR A 677 7.50 -6.13 -26.99
C THR A 677 8.33 -7.38 -27.25
N ALA A 678 7.74 -8.43 -27.83
CA ALA A 678 8.48 -9.61 -28.28
C ALA A 678 9.47 -9.30 -29.41
N THR A 679 9.24 -8.26 -30.24
CA THR A 679 10.19 -7.84 -31.28
C THR A 679 11.40 -7.10 -30.71
N ALA A 680 11.30 -6.59 -29.47
CA ALA A 680 12.43 -5.94 -28.81
C ALA A 680 13.52 -6.96 -28.47
N LYS A 681 13.16 -8.19 -28.05
CA LYS A 681 14.10 -9.23 -27.59
C LYS A 681 14.96 -9.88 -28.69
N ALA A 682 14.86 -9.45 -29.94
CA ALA A 682 15.58 -10.01 -31.09
C ALA A 682 16.70 -9.08 -31.54
#